data_AF-A0A1C6JIX3-F1
#
_entry.id   AF-A0A1C6JIX3-F1
#
_cell.length_a   1.000
_cell.length_b   1.000
_cell.length_c   1.000
_cell.angle_alpha   90.00
_cell.angle_beta   90.00
_cell.angle_gamma   90.00
#
_symmetry.space_group_name_H-M   'P 1'
#
loop_
_entity.id
_entity.type
_entity.pdbx_description
1 polymer ?
#
loop_
_entity_poly.entity_id
_entity_poly.type
_entity_poly.pdbx_seq_one_letter_code
_entity_poly.pdbx_strand_id
1 'polypeptide(L)'
;MSFVKRGNLPELLAPAGSLEHLKAAVSAGADAIYMGGEKFGARAYAQNFSREDMIEALQIAHFHERKLYLTVNTLMKEEELFEELGEFLFPYYENGLDGVIVQDMGAARFIREHFPEIEIHGSTQMTVTDIHGAVAAKRMGMTRVVPARELSLEEIKEIKEKTGLDIEVFVHGALCYCYSGQCLLSSVYGDRSGNRGRCAQPCRLPYKVKDHNGNNLHTSKQGNYLLSPKDLCSLSLLPSLMELPVDSLKIEGRMKNVEYVAGVTSIYRKYLDQIFANWEEREHFKPEESDIHALEELYCRGSFTTGYWKQHNGQNMMSVLSPKNTGRRIGEVCSVSKNKVRISYEDRLHPKDILVIPVSLDRQEELVLTVPSKCQEDGKKKGQITLNIPRTQGLKEGTLVYRRKNIELSDHIGKNILNKVIKYPVSGDITLKVGEPLMLQLFCREEYAFVEGPVVELSKKRPVTKEDILRQMHKTGTVPFELENFEVNMEEDCFLPMSVLKTVRQKGFSLLEERLKNTKRRSVSENNEKDKENNKINKIVCLEKEGLKEDFTENFTGKISIDERIATVYNREQCMICCKDSFFDGICLTSEFFSEEELLQFGQAVSDAGKNVYLALPRVFRTNLNLEKVCVSSIWNGIYAYTINEAEFLHELKGRTAKIIAAASLYHWNSSAVSETAALYPEMTVREIPIELSGREVNAMLEHSYEKCLGQAEHIRNIKDIQKKEAFEVLIHGRIPVMQSTQCLKKTTGHCNKTSEEIWLEDKKGRKLPVTTHCRECYNLIWQDKPYNLIGEDLTGSIPYVTRHRFDLFHMSEKEIKEMKDRYLIWQENHFMCDLQKDDTEHHWNYGIE
;
A
#
# COMPACT_ATOMS: atom_id res chain seq x y z
N MET A 1 27.23 -17.32 -16.80
CA MET A 1 27.24 -17.56 -15.34
C MET A 1 27.85 -16.33 -14.68
N SER A 2 27.03 -15.34 -14.34
CA SER A 2 27.49 -14.13 -13.67
C SER A 2 27.49 -14.35 -12.17
N PHE A 3 28.67 -14.32 -11.55
CA PHE A 3 28.81 -14.28 -10.10
C PHE A 3 28.03 -13.06 -9.55
N VAL A 4 27.04 -13.34 -8.72
CA VAL A 4 26.21 -12.37 -8.01
C VAL A 4 27.14 -11.59 -7.05
N LYS A 5 27.50 -10.34 -7.39
CA LYS A 5 28.26 -9.46 -6.48
C LYS A 5 27.38 -9.11 -5.27
N ARG A 6 28.00 -8.73 -4.15
CA ARG A 6 27.32 -8.30 -2.89
C ARG A 6 26.27 -7.18 -3.08
N GLY A 7 26.25 -6.49 -4.22
CA GLY A 7 25.23 -5.52 -4.63
C GLY A 7 23.99 -6.09 -5.33
N ASN A 8 23.82 -7.42 -5.39
CA ASN A 8 22.65 -8.09 -6.00
C ASN A 8 21.70 -8.72 -4.95
N LEU A 9 21.95 -8.54 -3.66
CA LEU A 9 20.98 -8.93 -2.63
C LEU A 9 19.84 -7.92 -2.65
N PRO A 10 18.57 -8.35 -2.75
CA PRO A 10 17.46 -7.42 -2.65
C PRO A 10 17.41 -6.80 -1.25
N GLU A 11 17.03 -5.53 -1.18
CA GLU A 11 16.84 -4.78 0.06
C GLU A 11 15.77 -5.47 0.92
N LEU A 12 16.07 -5.76 2.19
CA LEU A 12 15.06 -6.23 3.13
C LEU A 12 14.36 -5.04 3.80
N LEU A 13 13.13 -4.74 3.37
CA LEU A 13 12.34 -3.62 3.84
C LEU A 13 11.37 -4.04 4.96
N ALA A 14 11.63 -3.57 6.18
CA ALA A 14 10.84 -3.87 7.36
C ALA A 14 9.85 -2.75 7.76
N PRO A 15 8.70 -3.08 8.37
CA PRO A 15 7.74 -2.09 8.86
C PRO A 15 8.11 -1.55 10.24
N ALA A 16 7.80 -0.28 10.52
CA ALA A 16 7.81 0.26 11.88
C ALA A 16 6.53 1.07 12.19
N GLY A 17 5.89 0.75 13.33
CA GLY A 17 4.77 1.51 13.90
C GLY A 17 5.14 2.30 15.17
N SER A 18 6.37 2.20 15.65
CA SER A 18 6.91 3.04 16.72
C SER A 18 8.44 2.97 16.71
N LEU A 19 9.09 3.83 17.49
CA LEU A 19 10.55 3.83 17.60
C LEU A 19 11.11 2.47 18.05
N GLU A 20 10.40 1.75 18.90
CA GLU A 20 10.78 0.40 19.34
C GLU A 20 10.69 -0.63 18.20
N HIS A 21 9.71 -0.50 17.30
CA HIS A 21 9.66 -1.32 16.08
C HIS A 21 10.84 -1.02 15.16
N LEU A 22 11.22 0.26 15.01
CA LEU A 22 12.36 0.66 14.19
C LEU A 22 13.66 0.08 14.73
N LYS A 23 13.93 0.24 16.04
CA LYS A 23 15.10 -0.37 16.69
C LYS A 23 15.11 -1.89 16.51
N ALA A 24 13.96 -2.53 16.66
CA ALA A 24 13.82 -3.97 16.44
C ALA A 24 14.12 -4.40 14.99
N ALA A 25 13.62 -3.66 14.00
CA ALA A 25 13.91 -3.91 12.58
C ALA A 25 15.40 -3.76 12.27
N VAL A 26 16.04 -2.70 12.79
CA VAL A 26 17.47 -2.46 12.65
C VAL A 26 18.29 -3.60 13.27
N SER A 27 17.97 -3.99 14.52
CA SER A 27 18.64 -5.11 15.20
C SER A 27 18.42 -6.47 14.54
N ALA A 28 17.28 -6.65 13.88
CA ALA A 28 16.96 -7.86 13.11
C ALA A 28 17.64 -7.91 11.74
N GLY A 29 18.30 -6.83 11.30
CA GLY A 29 19.06 -6.78 10.05
C GLY A 29 18.27 -6.31 8.84
N ALA A 30 17.25 -5.47 9.03
CA ALA A 30 16.61 -4.75 7.92
C ALA A 30 17.62 -3.84 7.21
N ASP A 31 17.50 -3.71 5.89
CA ASP A 31 18.31 -2.80 5.07
C ASP A 31 17.64 -1.43 4.93
N ALA A 32 16.31 -1.42 4.94
CA ALA A 32 15.49 -0.22 4.98
C ALA A 32 14.28 -0.42 5.89
N ILE A 33 13.71 0.69 6.37
CA ILE A 33 12.53 0.70 7.22
C ILE A 33 11.48 1.61 6.58
N TYR A 34 10.22 1.16 6.51
CA TYR A 34 9.10 2.03 6.16
C TYR A 34 8.17 2.27 7.34
N MET A 35 7.66 3.50 7.43
CA MET A 35 6.80 3.95 8.51
C MET A 35 5.81 5.01 8.03
N GLY A 36 4.80 5.30 8.85
CA GLY A 36 3.86 6.38 8.58
C GLY A 36 3.92 7.44 9.68
N GLY A 37 3.77 8.70 9.26
CA GLY A 37 3.60 9.82 10.18
C GLY A 37 2.16 10.00 10.62
N GLU A 38 1.90 11.08 11.35
CA GLU A 38 0.57 11.40 11.90
C GLU A 38 -0.51 11.59 10.81
N LYS A 39 -0.10 11.95 9.60
CA LYS A 39 -0.98 12.22 8.45
C LYS A 39 -0.54 11.42 7.21
N PHE A 40 -1.44 11.36 6.23
CA PHE A 40 -1.19 10.88 4.85
C PHE A 40 -0.74 9.42 4.65
N GLY A 41 -0.76 8.59 5.70
CA GLY A 41 -0.43 7.15 5.61
C GLY A 41 -1.65 6.23 5.63
N ALA A 42 -1.59 5.11 4.89
CA ALA A 42 -2.69 4.14 4.73
C ALA A 42 -3.03 3.26 5.98
N ARG A 43 -2.82 3.77 7.20
CA ARG A 43 -3.22 3.18 8.50
C ARG A 43 -3.49 4.30 9.52
N ALA A 44 -4.61 5.00 9.38
CA ALA A 44 -4.96 6.14 10.24
C ALA A 44 -5.03 5.78 11.73
N TYR A 45 -5.33 4.51 12.06
CA TYR A 45 -5.45 4.01 13.44
C TYR A 45 -4.21 3.27 13.96
N ALA A 46 -3.10 3.25 13.22
CA ALA A 46 -1.84 2.74 13.76
C ALA A 46 -1.28 3.72 14.81
N GLN A 47 -0.40 3.22 15.69
CA GLN A 47 0.51 4.11 16.39
C GLN A 47 1.38 4.75 15.30
N ASN A 48 1.17 6.04 15.05
CA ASN A 48 1.92 6.82 14.08
C ASN A 48 2.97 7.63 14.84
N PHE A 49 4.09 7.93 14.17
CA PHE A 49 5.18 8.68 14.80
C PHE A 49 4.82 10.16 14.88
N SER A 50 5.16 10.81 16.00
CA SER A 50 5.18 12.27 16.11
C SER A 50 6.28 12.86 15.23
N ARG A 51 6.27 14.17 15.02
CA ARG A 51 7.34 14.86 14.29
C ARG A 51 8.71 14.59 14.91
N GLU A 52 8.82 14.69 16.23
CA GLU A 52 10.07 14.47 16.98
C GLU A 52 10.53 13.01 16.87
N ASP A 53 9.62 12.06 17.05
CA ASP A 53 9.94 10.63 16.95
C ASP A 53 10.40 10.26 15.52
N MET A 54 9.85 10.91 14.48
CA MET A 54 10.28 10.71 13.09
C MET A 54 11.69 11.24 12.82
N ILE A 55 12.04 12.40 13.37
CA ILE A 55 13.40 12.94 13.25
C ILE A 55 14.39 12.04 13.99
N GLU A 56 14.04 11.56 15.18
CA GLU A 56 14.87 10.59 15.90
C GLU A 56 14.99 9.27 15.11
N ALA A 57 13.90 8.78 14.52
CA ALA A 57 13.89 7.60 13.67
C ALA A 57 14.85 7.72 12.47
N LEU A 58 14.85 8.86 11.78
CA LEU A 58 15.80 9.15 10.68
C LEU A 58 17.24 9.10 11.17
N GLN A 59 17.53 9.78 12.28
CA GLN A 59 18.88 9.80 12.87
C GLN A 59 19.34 8.40 13.26
N ILE A 60 18.48 7.58 13.89
CA ILE A 60 18.80 6.19 14.22
C ILE A 60 19.03 5.39 12.93
N ALA A 61 18.11 5.43 11.97
CA ALA A 61 18.24 4.67 10.73
C ALA A 61 19.54 5.00 10.00
N HIS A 62 19.83 6.29 9.77
CA HIS A 62 21.06 6.74 9.09
C HIS A 62 22.32 6.45 9.89
N PHE A 63 22.27 6.60 11.23
CA PHE A 63 23.37 6.16 12.09
C PHE A 63 23.66 4.67 11.91
N HIS A 64 22.64 3.86 11.65
CA HIS A 64 22.77 2.44 11.36
C HIS A 64 22.94 2.09 9.87
N GLU A 65 23.21 3.06 8.98
CA GLU A 65 23.31 2.90 7.51
C GLU A 65 22.07 2.30 6.86
N ARG A 66 20.90 2.55 7.45
CA ARG A 66 19.61 2.08 6.95
C ARG A 66 18.85 3.23 6.31
N LYS A 67 18.18 2.93 5.21
CA LYS A 67 17.27 3.89 4.55
C LYS A 67 15.94 3.95 5.28
N LEU A 68 15.29 5.11 5.25
CA LEU A 68 13.96 5.30 5.81
C LEU A 68 12.99 5.83 4.76
N TYR A 69 11.88 5.11 4.57
CA TYR A 69 10.81 5.48 3.65
C TYR A 69 9.52 5.86 4.38
N LEU A 70 8.97 7.03 4.05
CA LEU A 70 7.74 7.53 4.67
C LEU A 70 6.53 7.21 3.80
N THR A 71 5.48 6.64 4.38
CA THR A 71 4.21 6.41 3.66
C THR A 71 3.43 7.71 3.54
N VAL A 72 3.19 8.14 2.29
CA VAL A 72 2.36 9.27 1.88
C VAL A 72 1.33 8.74 0.85
N ASN A 73 0.72 7.61 1.19
CA ASN A 73 0.00 6.73 0.28
C ASN A 73 -1.52 6.74 0.49
N THR A 74 -2.07 7.90 0.81
CA THR A 74 -3.52 8.15 0.80
C THR A 74 -3.88 9.11 -0.32
N LEU A 75 -5.11 9.02 -0.81
CA LEU A 75 -5.69 10.04 -1.69
C LEU A 75 -5.88 11.35 -0.92
N MET A 76 -5.51 12.48 -1.54
CA MET A 76 -5.52 13.79 -0.91
C MET A 76 -6.56 14.70 -1.56
N LYS A 77 -7.37 15.34 -0.71
CA LYS A 77 -8.26 16.44 -1.11
C LYS A 77 -7.42 17.66 -1.49
N GLU A 78 -8.02 18.60 -2.22
CA GLU A 78 -7.37 19.84 -2.69
C GLU A 78 -6.65 20.60 -1.55
N GLU A 79 -7.39 20.93 -0.49
CA GLU A 79 -6.88 21.68 0.68
C GLU A 79 -5.73 20.91 1.36
N GLU A 80 -5.90 19.59 1.58
CA GLU A 80 -4.88 18.73 2.20
C GLU A 80 -3.55 18.73 1.43
N LEU A 81 -3.63 18.72 0.10
CA LEU A 81 -2.44 18.69 -0.75
C LEU A 81 -1.67 20.02 -0.69
N PHE A 82 -2.35 21.14 -0.89
CA PHE A 82 -1.69 22.44 -1.06
C PHE A 82 -1.39 23.16 0.25
N GLU A 83 -2.19 22.93 1.31
CA GLU A 83 -2.02 23.62 2.59
C GLU A 83 -1.22 22.80 3.61
N GLU A 84 -1.28 21.46 3.56
CA GLU A 84 -0.71 20.62 4.63
C GLU A 84 0.49 19.77 4.21
N LEU A 85 0.54 19.24 2.98
CA LEU A 85 1.57 18.27 2.58
C LEU A 85 2.99 18.86 2.65
N GLY A 86 3.16 20.10 2.19
CA GLY A 86 4.45 20.78 2.20
C GLY A 86 5.00 20.95 3.62
N GLU A 87 4.20 21.51 4.53
CA GLU A 87 4.57 21.70 5.93
C GLU A 87 4.82 20.38 6.67
N PHE A 88 4.08 19.33 6.28
CA PHE A 88 4.27 17.99 6.82
C PHE A 88 5.62 17.39 6.43
N LEU A 89 6.01 17.46 5.15
CA LEU A 89 7.23 16.81 4.65
C LEU A 89 8.51 17.59 4.93
N PHE A 90 8.45 18.92 4.99
CA PHE A 90 9.63 19.79 5.08
C PHE A 90 10.61 19.42 6.22
N PRO A 91 10.19 19.16 7.48
CA PRO A 91 11.12 18.79 8.54
C PRO A 91 11.86 17.47 8.29
N TYR A 92 11.19 16.50 7.64
CA TYR A 92 11.79 15.20 7.32
C TYR A 92 12.70 15.32 6.10
N TYR A 93 12.35 16.20 5.15
CA TYR A 93 13.22 16.57 4.05
C TYR A 93 14.55 17.13 4.58
N GLU A 94 14.53 18.11 5.48
CA GLU A 94 15.75 18.70 6.05
C GLU A 94 16.61 17.66 6.79
N ASN A 95 15.97 16.68 7.42
CA ASN A 95 16.64 15.59 8.12
C ASN A 95 16.99 14.38 7.23
N GLY A 96 16.98 14.55 5.91
CA GLY A 96 17.53 13.56 4.97
C GLY A 96 16.63 12.39 4.65
N LEU A 97 15.30 12.53 4.76
CA LEU A 97 14.33 11.49 4.37
C LEU A 97 14.68 10.90 2.99
N ASP A 98 14.90 9.58 2.91
CA ASP A 98 15.43 8.93 1.70
C ASP A 98 14.36 8.77 0.61
N GLY A 99 13.11 8.46 0.99
CA GLY A 99 12.04 8.25 0.02
C GLY A 99 10.63 8.33 0.60
N VAL A 100 9.65 8.49 -0.28
CA VAL A 100 8.21 8.46 0.04
C VAL A 100 7.49 7.41 -0.78
N ILE A 101 6.53 6.71 -0.16
CA ILE A 101 5.65 5.75 -0.84
C ILE A 101 4.32 6.45 -1.11
N VAL A 102 3.96 6.67 -2.39
CA VAL A 102 2.89 7.58 -2.82
C VAL A 102 1.82 6.86 -3.62
N GLN A 103 0.54 7.20 -3.39
CA GLN A 103 -0.59 6.75 -4.21
C GLN A 103 -1.11 7.86 -5.13
N ASP A 104 -1.30 9.06 -4.56
CA ASP A 104 -1.93 10.18 -5.23
C ASP A 104 -1.01 10.79 -6.29
N MET A 105 -1.46 10.85 -7.54
CA MET A 105 -0.66 11.38 -8.65
C MET A 105 -0.36 12.87 -8.48
N GLY A 106 -1.29 13.61 -7.87
CA GLY A 106 -1.11 15.02 -7.56
C GLY A 106 -0.07 15.25 -6.46
N ALA A 107 -0.04 14.38 -5.45
CA ALA A 107 1.02 14.37 -4.44
C ALA A 107 2.38 13.98 -5.05
N ALA A 108 2.43 13.00 -5.95
CA ALA A 108 3.66 12.63 -6.65
C ALA A 108 4.24 13.82 -7.43
N ARG A 109 3.40 14.54 -8.18
CA ARG A 109 3.78 15.78 -8.85
C ARG A 109 4.28 16.85 -7.87
N PHE A 110 3.52 17.11 -6.82
CA PHE A 110 3.87 18.12 -5.81
C PHE A 110 5.23 17.84 -5.17
N ILE A 111 5.48 16.59 -4.76
CA ILE A 111 6.73 16.18 -4.13
C ILE A 111 7.90 16.29 -5.10
N ARG A 112 7.71 15.86 -6.35
CA ARG A 112 8.74 15.97 -7.40
C ARG A 112 9.17 17.42 -7.65
N GLU A 113 8.23 18.37 -7.57
CA GLU A 113 8.48 19.79 -7.79
C GLU A 113 9.12 20.48 -6.57
N HIS A 114 8.73 20.11 -5.34
CA HIS A 114 9.12 20.82 -4.11
C HIS A 114 10.21 20.12 -3.27
N PHE A 115 10.40 18.82 -3.44
CA PHE A 115 11.34 17.99 -2.67
C PHE A 115 12.17 17.06 -3.59
N PRO A 116 12.94 17.62 -4.53
CA PRO A 116 13.56 16.87 -5.64
C PRO A 116 14.61 15.84 -5.20
N GLU A 117 15.13 15.92 -3.98
CA GLU A 117 16.10 14.97 -3.42
C GLU A 117 15.45 13.76 -2.72
N ILE A 118 14.11 13.68 -2.65
CA ILE A 118 13.39 12.52 -2.10
C ILE A 118 13.06 11.56 -3.26
N GLU A 119 13.37 10.28 -3.10
CA GLU A 119 12.90 9.24 -4.03
C GLU A 119 11.38 9.05 -3.93
N ILE A 120 10.69 8.94 -5.07
CA ILE A 120 9.25 8.68 -5.10
C ILE A 120 9.02 7.22 -5.50
N HIS A 121 8.39 6.47 -4.59
CA HIS A 121 8.05 5.07 -4.79
C HIS A 121 6.54 4.93 -5.01
N GLY A 122 6.12 4.35 -6.14
CA GLY A 122 4.72 4.08 -6.43
C GLY A 122 4.14 3.02 -5.50
N SER A 123 3.12 3.40 -4.72
CA SER A 123 2.43 2.50 -3.80
C SER A 123 1.67 1.41 -4.54
N THR A 124 1.52 0.23 -3.92
CA THR A 124 0.61 -0.83 -4.39
C THR A 124 -0.84 -0.34 -4.56
N GLN A 125 -1.21 0.76 -3.90
CA GLN A 125 -2.51 1.41 -4.07
C GLN A 125 -2.67 2.18 -5.39
N MET A 126 -1.62 2.34 -6.20
CA MET A 126 -1.75 2.87 -7.56
C MET A 126 -2.31 1.85 -8.55
N THR A 127 -2.47 0.60 -8.13
CA THR A 127 -3.01 -0.47 -8.97
C THR A 127 -2.16 -0.70 -10.23
N VAL A 128 -0.83 -0.63 -10.12
CA VAL A 128 0.07 -1.01 -11.22
C VAL A 128 -0.02 -2.52 -11.40
N THR A 129 -0.69 -2.96 -12.48
CA THR A 129 -0.99 -4.37 -12.75
C THR A 129 -0.30 -4.94 -13.97
N ASP A 130 0.33 -4.09 -14.78
CA ASP A 130 1.01 -4.49 -16.00
C ASP A 130 2.14 -3.50 -16.35
N ILE A 131 2.70 -3.69 -17.55
CA ILE A 131 3.77 -2.86 -18.08
C ILE A 131 3.34 -1.40 -18.29
N HIS A 132 2.13 -1.14 -18.76
CA HIS A 132 1.66 0.21 -19.08
C HIS A 132 1.53 1.03 -17.79
N GLY A 133 1.00 0.44 -16.71
CA GLY A 133 0.98 1.13 -15.42
C GLY A 133 2.38 1.46 -14.89
N ALA A 134 3.35 0.60 -15.13
CA ALA A 134 4.74 0.85 -14.72
C ALA A 134 5.43 1.91 -15.60
N VAL A 135 5.14 1.95 -16.90
CA VAL A 135 5.60 3.03 -17.80
C VAL A 135 5.05 4.37 -17.33
N ALA A 136 3.75 4.44 -17.04
CA ALA A 136 3.14 5.65 -16.49
C ALA A 136 3.78 6.09 -15.16
N ALA A 137 4.03 5.16 -14.24
CA ALA A 137 4.74 5.44 -12.99
C ALA A 137 6.13 6.02 -13.22
N LYS A 138 6.89 5.49 -14.18
CA LYS A 138 8.19 6.04 -14.58
C LYS A 138 8.06 7.46 -15.15
N ARG A 139 7.07 7.72 -16.00
CA ARG A 139 6.80 9.05 -16.57
C ARG A 139 6.41 10.08 -15.49
N MET A 140 5.77 9.63 -14.41
CA MET A 140 5.51 10.42 -13.20
C MET A 140 6.76 10.64 -12.32
N GLY A 141 7.95 10.22 -12.75
CA GLY A 141 9.21 10.44 -12.02
C GLY A 141 9.41 9.49 -10.84
N MET A 142 8.68 8.38 -10.78
CA MET A 142 8.90 7.35 -9.75
C MET A 142 10.19 6.59 -10.06
N THR A 143 10.98 6.30 -9.03
CA THR A 143 12.20 5.49 -9.13
C THR A 143 11.93 4.01 -8.86
N ARG A 144 10.87 3.73 -8.11
CA ARG A 144 10.46 2.40 -7.67
C ARG A 144 8.96 2.24 -7.78
N VAL A 145 8.49 1.02 -8.05
CA VAL A 145 7.06 0.67 -7.96
C VAL A 145 6.86 -0.56 -7.10
N VAL A 146 5.80 -0.51 -6.29
CA VAL A 146 5.26 -1.65 -5.57
C VAL A 146 4.06 -2.15 -6.39
N PRO A 147 4.19 -3.14 -7.29
CA PRO A 147 3.08 -3.61 -8.10
C PRO A 147 1.92 -4.17 -7.26
N ALA A 148 0.77 -4.36 -7.91
CA ALA A 148 -0.35 -5.06 -7.32
C ALA A 148 0.08 -6.49 -6.91
N ARG A 149 -0.50 -6.99 -5.81
CA ARG A 149 -0.06 -8.26 -5.18
C ARG A 149 -0.55 -9.50 -5.94
N GLU A 150 -1.38 -9.28 -6.94
CA GLU A 150 -2.04 -10.26 -7.79
C GLU A 150 -1.23 -10.60 -9.06
N LEU A 151 0.02 -10.13 -9.17
CA LEU A 151 0.90 -10.38 -10.30
C LEU A 151 1.71 -11.67 -10.10
N SER A 152 1.91 -12.37 -11.21
CA SER A 152 2.84 -13.49 -11.32
C SER A 152 4.29 -13.01 -11.34
N LEU A 153 5.22 -13.95 -11.14
CA LEU A 153 6.65 -13.67 -11.24
C LEU A 153 7.06 -13.26 -12.65
N GLU A 154 6.45 -13.86 -13.66
CA GLU A 154 6.67 -13.57 -15.08
C GLU A 154 6.23 -12.15 -15.44
N GLU A 155 5.07 -11.70 -14.96
CA GLU A 155 4.59 -10.33 -15.18
C GLU A 155 5.51 -9.29 -14.52
N ILE A 156 6.00 -9.58 -13.30
CA ILE A 156 6.98 -8.71 -12.62
C ILE A 156 8.28 -8.62 -13.40
N LYS A 157 8.76 -9.75 -13.92
CA LYS A 157 9.98 -9.80 -14.73
C LYS A 157 9.84 -8.89 -15.96
N GLU A 158 8.72 -8.99 -16.67
CA GLU A 158 8.44 -8.18 -17.85
C GLU A 158 8.44 -6.67 -17.51
N ILE A 159 7.81 -6.28 -16.41
CA ILE A 159 7.80 -4.89 -15.95
C ILE A 159 9.21 -4.36 -15.75
N LYS A 160 10.07 -5.10 -15.04
CA LYS A 160 11.45 -4.67 -14.76
C LYS A 160 12.30 -4.58 -16.02
N GLU A 161 12.22 -5.59 -16.88
CA GLU A 161 13.02 -5.65 -18.12
C GLU A 161 12.69 -4.49 -19.08
N LYS A 162 11.41 -4.11 -19.18
CA LYS A 162 10.97 -3.05 -20.10
C LYS A 162 11.08 -1.64 -19.53
N THR A 163 10.88 -1.45 -18.22
CA THR A 163 10.91 -0.11 -17.61
C THR A 163 12.24 0.26 -16.96
N GLY A 164 12.98 -0.71 -16.44
CA GLY A 164 14.16 -0.49 -15.60
C GLY A 164 13.88 0.12 -14.23
N LEU A 165 12.61 0.26 -13.82
CA LEU A 165 12.23 0.74 -12.48
C LEU A 165 12.69 -0.23 -11.39
N ASP A 166 12.96 0.26 -10.17
CA ASP A 166 13.07 -0.62 -9.02
C ASP A 166 11.73 -1.31 -8.74
N ILE A 167 11.76 -2.60 -8.43
CA ILE A 167 10.58 -3.39 -8.07
C ILE A 167 10.65 -3.79 -6.61
N GLU A 168 9.61 -3.41 -5.87
CA GLU A 168 9.42 -3.79 -4.48
C GLU A 168 8.20 -4.70 -4.33
N VAL A 169 8.36 -5.90 -3.76
CA VAL A 169 7.26 -6.86 -3.60
C VAL A 169 7.02 -7.19 -2.14
N PHE A 170 5.75 -7.41 -1.78
CA PHE A 170 5.43 -7.95 -0.47
C PHE A 170 5.85 -9.41 -0.40
N VAL A 171 6.57 -9.82 0.64
CA VAL A 171 7.00 -11.23 0.82
C VAL A 171 6.35 -11.91 2.02
N HIS A 172 5.84 -11.13 2.99
CA HIS A 172 5.24 -11.67 4.21
C HIS A 172 4.13 -10.76 4.75
N GLY A 173 3.13 -11.36 5.42
CA GLY A 173 2.09 -10.63 6.17
C GLY A 173 0.73 -10.58 5.46
N ALA A 174 -0.08 -9.58 5.79
CA ALA A 174 -1.50 -9.56 5.38
C ALA A 174 -1.69 -9.37 3.85
N LEU A 175 -2.49 -10.23 3.22
CA LEU A 175 -2.98 -10.04 1.84
C LEU A 175 -4.32 -9.31 1.79
N CYS A 176 -4.45 -8.41 0.80
CA CYS A 176 -5.72 -7.79 0.44
C CYS A 176 -6.54 -8.77 -0.40
N TYR A 177 -7.87 -8.70 -0.31
CA TYR A 177 -8.76 -9.48 -1.18
C TYR A 177 -9.04 -8.75 -2.50
N CYS A 178 -9.13 -7.42 -2.43
CA CYS A 178 -9.33 -6.55 -3.58
C CYS A 178 -8.00 -6.25 -4.26
N TYR A 179 -8.02 -6.03 -5.57
CA TYR A 179 -6.92 -5.33 -6.24
C TYR A 179 -6.60 -4.04 -5.48
N SER A 180 -5.31 -3.87 -5.19
CA SER A 180 -4.85 -2.84 -4.26
C SER A 180 -5.18 -1.44 -4.80
N GLY A 181 -5.79 -0.60 -3.96
CA GLY A 181 -6.25 0.75 -4.34
C GLY A 181 -7.64 0.83 -4.97
N GLN A 182 -8.32 -0.29 -5.27
CA GLN A 182 -9.60 -0.31 -5.99
C GLN A 182 -10.81 -0.74 -5.12
N CYS A 183 -10.73 -0.53 -3.80
CA CYS A 183 -11.76 -0.98 -2.86
C CYS A 183 -12.59 0.19 -2.33
N LEU A 184 -13.82 0.33 -2.80
CA LEU A 184 -14.83 1.25 -2.26
C LEU A 184 -15.76 0.56 -1.24
N LEU A 185 -15.66 -0.76 -1.07
CA LEU A 185 -16.53 -1.51 -0.15
C LEU A 185 -16.40 -0.99 1.29
N SER A 186 -15.21 -0.56 1.71
CA SER A 186 -15.05 0.04 3.05
C SER A 186 -15.78 1.38 3.17
N SER A 187 -15.70 2.21 2.13
CA SER A 187 -16.29 3.55 2.11
C SER A 187 -17.81 3.48 2.06
N VAL A 188 -18.35 2.66 1.15
CA VAL A 188 -19.80 2.52 0.93
C VAL A 188 -20.47 1.67 2.02
N TYR A 189 -19.79 0.66 2.56
CA TYR A 189 -20.39 -0.29 3.51
C TYR A 189 -20.05 -0.03 4.97
N GLY A 190 -18.96 0.71 5.22
CA GLY A 190 -18.40 0.93 6.55
C GLY A 190 -18.08 2.38 6.86
N ASP A 191 -18.54 3.32 6.03
CA ASP A 191 -18.43 4.79 6.16
C ASP A 191 -17.00 5.30 6.40
N ARG A 192 -16.00 4.53 5.94
CA ARG A 192 -14.58 4.82 6.14
C ARG A 192 -13.78 4.44 4.92
N SER A 193 -13.03 5.39 4.36
CA SER A 193 -12.29 5.12 3.13
C SER A 193 -11.09 4.21 3.37
N GLY A 194 -11.08 3.08 2.64
CA GLY A 194 -9.94 2.18 2.60
C GLY A 194 -8.72 2.83 1.96
N ASN A 195 -8.95 3.67 0.94
CA ASN A 195 -7.93 4.40 0.20
C ASN A 195 -7.34 5.58 0.99
N ARG A 196 -8.02 6.04 2.04
CA ARG A 196 -7.51 7.02 3.02
C ARG A 196 -6.96 6.37 4.30
N GLY A 197 -6.71 5.06 4.27
CA GLY A 197 -6.08 4.35 5.40
C GLY A 197 -7.01 4.08 6.59
N ARG A 198 -8.32 4.28 6.45
CA ARG A 198 -9.33 4.08 7.51
C ARG A 198 -10.14 2.78 7.33
N CYS A 199 -9.66 1.85 6.51
CA CYS A 199 -10.33 0.60 6.12
C CYS A 199 -11.05 -0.11 7.29
N ALA A 200 -12.35 -0.31 7.14
CA ALA A 200 -13.23 -0.99 8.09
C ALA A 200 -13.10 -2.53 8.06
N GLN A 201 -12.30 -3.06 7.14
CA GLN A 201 -12.09 -4.49 6.91
C GLN A 201 -13.39 -5.28 6.65
N PRO A 202 -14.33 -4.80 5.80
CA PRO A 202 -15.58 -5.53 5.53
C PRO A 202 -15.33 -6.93 4.94
N CYS A 203 -14.23 -7.13 4.21
CA CYS A 203 -13.80 -8.44 3.71
C CYS A 203 -13.48 -9.47 4.81
N ARG A 204 -13.36 -9.05 6.07
CA ARG A 204 -13.14 -9.93 7.24
C ARG A 204 -14.45 -10.29 7.96
N LEU A 205 -15.60 -9.83 7.46
CA LEU A 205 -16.91 -10.20 7.99
C LEU A 205 -17.37 -11.57 7.46
N PRO A 206 -18.28 -12.27 8.16
CA PRO A 206 -18.87 -13.49 7.67
C PRO A 206 -19.95 -13.19 6.62
N TYR A 207 -19.95 -13.98 5.53
CA TYR A 207 -20.89 -13.87 4.43
C TYR A 207 -21.45 -15.24 4.02
N LYS A 208 -22.60 -15.21 3.33
CA LYS A 208 -23.11 -16.34 2.56
C LYS A 208 -23.08 -16.04 1.08
N VAL A 209 -22.74 -17.04 0.27
CA VAL A 209 -22.85 -16.93 -1.19
C VAL A 209 -24.10 -17.64 -1.65
N LYS A 210 -24.94 -16.95 -2.43
CA LYS A 210 -26.19 -17.47 -2.98
C LYS A 210 -26.16 -17.48 -4.50
N ASP A 211 -26.73 -18.51 -5.11
CA ASP A 211 -26.99 -18.57 -6.54
C ASP A 211 -28.23 -17.72 -6.95
N HIS A 212 -28.56 -17.71 -8.24
CA HIS A 212 -29.74 -17.02 -8.79
C HIS A 212 -31.08 -17.51 -8.27
N ASN A 213 -31.13 -18.74 -7.75
CA ASN A 213 -32.32 -19.32 -7.13
C ASN A 213 -32.39 -19.03 -5.61
N GLY A 214 -31.38 -18.36 -5.05
CA GLY A 214 -31.28 -18.07 -3.63
C GLY A 214 -30.73 -19.23 -2.78
N ASN A 215 -30.24 -20.31 -3.40
CA ASN A 215 -29.62 -21.44 -2.70
C ASN A 215 -28.21 -21.07 -2.24
N ASN A 216 -27.81 -21.54 -1.06
CA ASN A 216 -26.43 -21.33 -0.58
C ASN A 216 -25.45 -22.20 -1.38
N LEU A 217 -24.39 -21.59 -1.91
CA LEU A 217 -23.29 -22.27 -2.59
C LEU A 217 -22.24 -22.84 -1.62
N HIS A 218 -22.40 -22.67 -0.31
CA HIS A 218 -21.51 -23.27 0.68
C HIS A 218 -22.23 -23.59 1.98
N THR A 219 -21.60 -24.46 2.78
CA THR A 219 -22.09 -24.87 4.09
C THR A 219 -21.34 -24.15 5.20
N SER A 220 -21.95 -24.02 6.37
CA SER A 220 -21.27 -23.46 7.56
C SER A 220 -20.01 -24.23 7.98
N LYS A 221 -19.92 -25.53 7.64
CA LYS A 221 -18.71 -26.36 7.87
C LYS A 221 -17.53 -25.92 7.00
N GLN A 222 -17.79 -25.33 5.83
CA GLN A 222 -16.76 -24.78 4.94
C GLN A 222 -16.30 -23.37 5.39
N GLY A 223 -16.89 -22.81 6.45
CA GLY A 223 -16.56 -21.48 6.97
C GLY A 223 -17.32 -20.34 6.28
N ASN A 224 -17.39 -19.18 6.93
CA ASN A 224 -18.16 -18.03 6.44
C ASN A 224 -17.29 -16.81 6.07
N TYR A 225 -15.97 -16.87 6.30
CA TYR A 225 -15.05 -15.76 6.01
C TYR A 225 -14.51 -15.82 4.58
N LEU A 226 -15.44 -15.73 3.61
CA LEU A 226 -15.18 -16.05 2.20
C LEU A 226 -14.34 -15.02 1.45
N LEU A 227 -14.20 -13.81 1.99
CA LEU A 227 -13.39 -12.72 1.44
C LEU A 227 -12.08 -12.50 2.24
N SER A 228 -11.68 -13.43 3.09
CA SER A 228 -10.53 -13.28 4.01
C SER A 228 -9.33 -14.13 3.56
N PRO A 229 -8.31 -13.56 2.88
CA PRO A 229 -7.11 -14.29 2.52
C PRO A 229 -6.28 -14.71 3.75
N LYS A 230 -5.56 -15.81 3.60
CA LYS A 230 -4.42 -16.20 4.44
C LYS A 230 -3.30 -15.16 4.35
N ASP A 231 -2.37 -15.21 5.30
CA ASP A 231 -1.18 -14.36 5.25
C ASP A 231 -0.22 -14.88 4.18
N LEU A 232 0.46 -13.95 3.51
CA LEU A 232 1.54 -14.26 2.58
C LEU A 232 2.75 -14.77 3.36
N CYS A 233 3.38 -15.82 2.86
CA CYS A 233 4.74 -16.18 3.23
C CYS A 233 5.46 -16.71 2.00
N SER A 234 6.47 -15.96 1.54
CA SER A 234 7.25 -16.28 0.35
C SER A 234 8.65 -16.80 0.69
N LEU A 235 8.87 -17.24 1.94
CA LEU A 235 10.20 -17.66 2.41
C LEU A 235 10.78 -18.79 1.56
N SER A 236 9.96 -19.78 1.18
CA SER A 236 10.37 -20.88 0.29
C SER A 236 10.60 -20.46 -1.17
N LEU A 237 10.22 -19.24 -1.54
CA LEU A 237 10.34 -18.67 -2.88
C LEU A 237 11.46 -17.63 -2.98
N LEU A 238 12.22 -17.40 -1.90
CA LEU A 238 13.35 -16.45 -1.92
C LEU A 238 14.33 -16.69 -3.08
N PRO A 239 14.73 -17.93 -3.44
CA PRO A 239 15.58 -18.15 -4.60
C PRO A 239 14.96 -17.61 -5.90
N SER A 240 13.70 -17.92 -6.18
CA SER A 240 13.01 -17.41 -7.37
C SER A 240 12.89 -15.88 -7.35
N LEU A 241 12.66 -15.28 -6.19
CA LEU A 241 12.57 -13.82 -6.05
C LEU A 241 13.94 -13.13 -6.26
N MET A 242 15.03 -13.77 -5.83
CA MET A 242 16.40 -13.27 -6.02
C MET A 242 16.94 -13.52 -7.44
N GLU A 243 16.45 -14.55 -8.13
CA GLU A 243 16.75 -14.79 -9.55
C GLU A 243 16.06 -13.78 -10.45
N LEU A 244 14.90 -13.28 -10.00
CA LEU A 244 14.20 -12.19 -10.64
C LEU A 244 14.83 -10.86 -10.23
N PRO A 245 14.72 -9.84 -11.09
CA PRO A 245 15.24 -8.52 -10.80
C PRO A 245 14.30 -7.75 -9.84
N VAL A 246 13.98 -8.34 -8.69
CA VAL A 246 13.29 -7.70 -7.57
C VAL A 246 14.33 -7.00 -6.71
N ASP A 247 14.16 -5.70 -6.47
CA ASP A 247 15.16 -4.87 -5.79
C ASP A 247 14.87 -4.73 -4.28
N SER A 248 13.61 -4.91 -3.86
CA SER A 248 13.22 -4.82 -2.44
C SER A 248 12.14 -5.84 -2.04
N LEU A 249 12.36 -6.49 -0.90
CA LEU A 249 11.47 -7.48 -0.27
C LEU A 249 10.82 -6.85 0.95
N LYS A 250 9.52 -6.54 0.82
CA LYS A 250 8.76 -5.83 1.83
C LYS A 250 7.99 -6.75 2.77
N ILE A 251 8.17 -6.58 4.07
CA ILE A 251 7.37 -7.25 5.11
C ILE A 251 6.18 -6.37 5.48
N GLU A 252 4.94 -6.89 5.41
CA GLU A 252 3.77 -6.18 5.91
C GLU A 252 3.62 -6.39 7.42
N GLY A 253 3.55 -5.29 8.18
CA GLY A 253 3.37 -5.44 9.63
C GLY A 253 3.34 -4.18 10.48
N ARG A 254 3.00 -3.00 9.94
CA ARG A 254 3.05 -1.73 10.70
C ARG A 254 2.15 -1.70 11.95
N MET A 255 1.11 -2.52 11.99
CA MET A 255 0.21 -2.69 13.14
C MET A 255 0.49 -3.96 13.97
N LYS A 256 1.56 -4.68 13.67
CA LYS A 256 1.97 -5.88 14.42
C LYS A 256 2.78 -5.47 15.64
N ASN A 257 3.06 -6.41 16.53
CA ASN A 257 3.90 -6.16 17.69
C ASN A 257 5.39 -6.16 17.33
N VAL A 258 6.21 -5.66 18.25
CA VAL A 258 7.67 -5.58 18.10
C VAL A 258 8.30 -6.97 17.88
N GLU A 259 7.79 -8.00 18.57
CA GLU A 259 8.23 -9.39 18.42
C GLU A 259 8.06 -9.90 16.98
N TYR A 260 6.94 -9.57 16.32
CA TYR A 260 6.69 -9.91 14.92
C TYR A 260 7.72 -9.25 14.00
N VAL A 261 7.95 -7.94 14.16
CA VAL A 261 8.89 -7.20 13.31
C VAL A 261 10.30 -7.78 13.46
N ALA A 262 10.75 -8.01 14.69
CA ALA A 262 12.07 -8.61 14.96
C ALA A 262 12.18 -10.04 14.40
N GLY A 263 11.23 -10.90 14.74
CA GLY A 263 11.26 -12.32 14.39
C GLY A 263 11.16 -12.56 12.88
N VAL A 264 10.19 -11.92 12.20
CA VAL A 264 10.05 -12.08 10.75
C VAL A 264 11.27 -11.52 10.02
N THR A 265 11.71 -10.31 10.36
CA THR A 265 12.86 -9.68 9.69
C THR A 265 14.13 -10.52 9.86
N SER A 266 14.42 -11.01 11.07
CA SER A 266 15.61 -11.81 11.33
C SER A 266 15.60 -13.16 10.59
N ILE A 267 14.44 -13.81 10.48
CA ILE A 267 14.29 -15.05 9.70
C ILE A 267 14.54 -14.79 8.22
N TYR A 268 13.94 -13.73 7.65
CA TYR A 268 14.21 -13.39 6.24
C TYR A 268 15.68 -13.02 6.01
N ARG A 269 16.30 -12.23 6.90
CA ARG A 269 17.72 -11.88 6.83
C ARG A 269 18.62 -13.12 6.87
N LYS A 270 18.37 -14.05 7.80
CA LYS A 270 19.07 -15.35 7.91
C LYS A 270 19.10 -16.06 6.55
N TYR A 271 17.94 -16.21 5.92
CA TYR A 271 17.83 -16.96 4.67
C TYR A 271 18.36 -16.20 3.45
N LEU A 272 18.23 -14.87 3.40
CA LEU A 272 18.86 -14.07 2.35
C LEU A 272 20.38 -14.19 2.39
N ASP A 273 20.99 -14.08 3.58
CA ASP A 273 22.44 -14.26 3.74
C ASP A 273 22.90 -15.67 3.38
N GLN A 274 22.14 -16.69 3.82
CA GLN A 274 22.46 -18.09 3.54
C GLN A 274 22.38 -18.41 2.05
N ILE A 275 21.33 -17.96 1.36
CA ILE A 275 21.17 -18.17 -0.09
C ILE A 275 22.27 -17.43 -0.85
N PHE A 276 22.57 -16.19 -0.47
CA PHE A 276 23.62 -15.42 -1.11
C PHE A 276 25.00 -16.07 -0.97
N ALA A 277 25.33 -16.57 0.23
CA ALA A 277 26.59 -17.25 0.48
C ALA A 277 26.71 -18.60 -0.27
N ASN A 278 25.59 -19.27 -0.55
CA ASN A 278 25.53 -20.59 -1.18
C ASN A 278 24.71 -20.56 -2.48
N TRP A 279 24.87 -19.52 -3.30
CA TRP A 279 24.02 -19.26 -4.47
C TRP A 279 23.95 -20.42 -5.48
N GLU A 280 25.04 -21.16 -5.66
CA GLU A 280 25.09 -22.31 -6.57
C GLU A 280 24.18 -23.47 -6.11
N GLU A 281 23.84 -23.54 -4.82
CA GLU A 281 22.98 -24.59 -4.24
C GLU A 281 21.51 -24.15 -4.12
N ARG A 282 21.15 -22.95 -4.60
CA ARG A 282 19.82 -22.34 -4.41
C ARG A 282 18.64 -23.17 -4.92
N GLU A 283 18.84 -24.04 -5.92
CA GLU A 283 17.80 -24.94 -6.42
C GLU A 283 17.36 -25.97 -5.39
N HIS A 284 18.23 -26.32 -4.44
CA HIS A 284 17.96 -27.24 -3.34
C HIS A 284 17.53 -26.53 -2.05
N PHE A 285 17.37 -25.21 -2.11
CA PHE A 285 17.01 -24.40 -0.95
C PHE A 285 15.66 -24.84 -0.37
N LYS A 286 15.65 -25.08 0.94
CA LYS A 286 14.43 -25.30 1.71
C LYS A 286 14.58 -24.65 3.07
N PRO A 287 13.64 -23.80 3.50
CA PRO A 287 13.68 -23.25 4.85
C PRO A 287 13.51 -24.35 5.89
N GLU A 288 14.16 -24.18 7.03
CA GLU A 288 14.01 -25.06 8.18
C GLU A 288 12.55 -25.03 8.67
N GLU A 289 12.04 -26.21 9.01
CA GLU A 289 10.66 -26.37 9.46
C GLU A 289 10.39 -25.56 10.75
N SER A 290 11.37 -25.48 11.65
CA SER A 290 11.33 -24.67 12.87
C SER A 290 11.12 -23.18 12.61
N ASP A 291 11.70 -22.61 11.55
CA ASP A 291 11.54 -21.19 11.23
C ASP A 291 10.17 -20.93 10.59
N ILE A 292 9.65 -21.85 9.79
CA ILE A 292 8.26 -21.78 9.30
C ILE A 292 7.30 -21.82 10.49
N HIS A 293 7.54 -22.69 11.47
CA HIS A 293 6.75 -22.79 12.68
C HIS A 293 6.82 -21.50 13.51
N ALA A 294 8.01 -20.91 13.64
CA ALA A 294 8.19 -19.63 14.31
C ALA A 294 7.38 -18.52 13.60
N LEU A 295 7.40 -18.45 12.27
CA LEU A 295 6.59 -17.48 11.51
C LEU A 295 5.08 -17.67 11.76
N GLU A 296 4.59 -18.92 11.79
CA GLU A 296 3.18 -19.22 12.11
C GLU A 296 2.80 -18.74 13.52
N GLU A 297 3.71 -18.88 14.48
CA GLU A 297 3.51 -18.47 15.88
C GLU A 297 3.61 -16.97 16.09
N LEU A 298 4.43 -16.27 15.30
CA LEU A 298 4.50 -14.81 15.31
C LEU A 298 3.17 -14.22 14.85
N TYR A 299 2.67 -14.66 13.69
CA TYR A 299 1.32 -14.34 13.23
C TYR A 299 0.93 -15.16 12.00
N CYS A 300 -0.22 -15.85 12.04
CA CYS A 300 -0.87 -16.33 10.83
C CYS A 300 -2.39 -16.41 10.97
N ARG A 301 -3.10 -16.23 9.84
CA ARG A 301 -4.54 -16.48 9.74
C ARG A 301 -4.77 -17.89 9.22
N GLY A 302 -4.90 -18.84 10.13
CA GLY A 302 -5.09 -20.26 9.84
C GLY A 302 -3.82 -20.95 9.34
N SER A 303 -3.24 -20.46 8.25
CA SER A 303 -1.98 -20.92 7.64
C SER A 303 -1.48 -19.86 6.67
N PHE A 304 -0.35 -20.12 6.00
CA PHE A 304 0.16 -19.26 4.95
C PHE A 304 -0.36 -19.63 3.55
N THR A 305 -0.26 -18.64 2.67
CA THR A 305 -0.31 -18.81 1.22
C THR A 305 0.97 -18.24 0.62
N THR A 306 1.40 -18.78 -0.53
CA THR A 306 2.53 -18.22 -1.30
C THR A 306 2.11 -17.06 -2.19
N GLY A 307 0.90 -16.51 -2.03
CA GLY A 307 0.42 -15.39 -2.86
C GLY A 307 0.11 -15.83 -4.29
N TYR A 308 0.22 -14.91 -5.24
CA TYR A 308 -0.15 -15.13 -6.65
C TYR A 308 1.03 -15.50 -7.56
N TRP A 309 2.22 -15.69 -6.97
CA TRP A 309 3.48 -15.93 -7.70
C TRP A 309 3.44 -17.12 -8.66
N LYS A 310 2.83 -18.24 -8.23
CA LYS A 310 2.75 -19.51 -8.99
C LYS A 310 1.34 -20.09 -9.05
N GLN A 311 0.36 -19.38 -8.49
CA GLN A 311 -1.04 -19.81 -8.39
C GLN A 311 -1.95 -18.61 -8.60
N HIS A 312 -3.14 -18.81 -9.19
CA HIS A 312 -3.99 -17.67 -9.56
C HIS A 312 -5.12 -17.38 -8.55
N ASN A 313 -5.85 -18.40 -8.07
CA ASN A 313 -6.93 -18.22 -7.09
C ASN A 313 -7.40 -19.57 -6.52
N GLY A 314 -8.15 -19.55 -5.42
CA GLY A 314 -8.84 -20.71 -4.89
C GLY A 314 -8.92 -20.76 -3.37
N GLN A 315 -9.69 -21.74 -2.87
CA GLN A 315 -9.98 -21.90 -1.44
C GLN A 315 -8.72 -22.03 -0.57
N ASN A 316 -7.64 -22.62 -1.08
CA ASN A 316 -6.39 -22.79 -0.34
C ASN A 316 -5.69 -21.48 0.01
N MET A 317 -6.02 -20.38 -0.68
CA MET A 317 -5.52 -19.03 -0.38
C MET A 317 -6.36 -18.32 0.69
N MET A 318 -7.49 -18.90 1.10
CA MET A 318 -8.48 -18.26 1.96
C MET A 318 -8.48 -18.84 3.38
N SER A 319 -8.64 -17.98 4.38
CA SER A 319 -8.85 -18.33 5.79
C SER A 319 -10.34 -18.27 6.12
N VAL A 320 -11.08 -19.26 5.61
CA VAL A 320 -12.55 -19.32 5.67
C VAL A 320 -13.13 -19.56 7.07
N LEU A 321 -12.31 -20.09 7.99
CA LEU A 321 -12.72 -20.43 9.36
C LEU A 321 -12.57 -19.25 10.35
N SER A 322 -11.52 -18.45 10.21
CA SER A 322 -11.26 -17.30 11.08
C SER A 322 -10.45 -16.22 10.36
N PRO A 323 -10.80 -14.93 10.52
CA PRO A 323 -10.02 -13.82 9.99
C PRO A 323 -8.92 -13.33 10.96
N LYS A 324 -8.83 -13.93 12.16
CA LYS A 324 -7.91 -13.52 13.24
C LYS A 324 -6.61 -14.32 13.23
N ASN A 325 -5.64 -13.87 14.04
CA ASN A 325 -4.44 -14.65 14.31
C ASN A 325 -4.81 -15.94 15.05
N THR A 326 -4.70 -17.09 14.39
CA THR A 326 -4.89 -18.40 15.04
C THR A 326 -3.60 -18.90 15.66
N GLY A 327 -2.46 -18.54 15.08
CA GLY A 327 -1.17 -19.16 15.35
C GLY A 327 -1.05 -20.54 14.70
N ARG A 328 -0.04 -21.28 15.13
CA ARG A 328 0.34 -22.59 14.58
C ARG A 328 -0.54 -23.72 15.09
N ARG A 329 -0.90 -24.68 14.25
CA ARG A 329 -1.60 -25.91 14.71
C ARG A 329 -0.63 -26.77 15.52
N ILE A 330 -1.04 -27.17 16.73
CA ILE A 330 -0.22 -28.00 17.61
C ILE A 330 -0.88 -29.31 18.03
N GLY A 331 -2.16 -29.52 17.72
CA GLY A 331 -2.86 -30.75 18.08
C GLY A 331 -4.38 -30.65 17.98
N GLU A 332 -5.09 -31.44 18.79
CA GLU A 332 -6.54 -31.57 18.72
C GLU A 332 -7.18 -31.90 20.07
N VAL A 333 -8.49 -31.67 20.18
CA VAL A 333 -9.29 -32.01 21.35
C VAL A 333 -9.55 -33.52 21.37
N CYS A 334 -9.05 -34.21 22.39
CA CYS A 334 -9.28 -35.65 22.58
C CYS A 334 -10.63 -35.95 23.24
N SER A 335 -11.00 -35.17 24.25
CA SER A 335 -12.22 -35.41 25.02
C SER A 335 -12.67 -34.15 25.74
N VAL A 336 -13.98 -33.96 25.85
CA VAL A 336 -14.59 -32.81 26.54
C VAL A 336 -15.40 -33.33 27.73
N SER A 337 -15.14 -32.81 28.93
CA SER A 337 -15.92 -33.11 30.14
C SER A 337 -16.36 -31.82 30.83
N LYS A 338 -17.23 -31.90 31.84
CA LYS A 338 -17.80 -30.70 32.50
C LYS A 338 -16.67 -29.77 33.01
N ASN A 339 -16.54 -28.61 32.38
CA ASN A 339 -15.53 -27.57 32.62
C ASN A 339 -14.06 -27.97 32.35
N LYS A 340 -13.80 -29.03 31.59
CA LYS A 340 -12.43 -29.45 31.23
C LYS A 340 -12.34 -29.91 29.79
N VAL A 341 -11.22 -29.58 29.15
CA VAL A 341 -10.83 -30.10 27.84
C VAL A 341 -9.53 -30.86 27.97
N ARG A 342 -9.46 -32.05 27.36
CA ARG A 342 -8.22 -32.78 27.17
C ARG A 342 -7.76 -32.57 25.73
N ILE A 343 -6.53 -32.13 25.57
CA ILE A 343 -5.91 -31.78 24.29
C ILE A 343 -4.70 -32.69 24.09
N SER A 344 -4.62 -33.35 22.93
CA SER A 344 -3.36 -33.92 22.46
C SER A 344 -2.55 -32.82 21.80
N TYR A 345 -1.24 -32.88 21.99
CA TYR A 345 -0.31 -31.96 21.34
C TYR A 345 0.86 -32.74 20.74
N GLU A 346 1.36 -32.23 19.63
CA GLU A 346 2.40 -32.82 18.78
C GLU A 346 3.72 -32.03 18.84
N ASP A 347 3.74 -30.93 19.58
CA ASP A 347 4.90 -30.06 19.75
C ASP A 347 5.09 -29.67 21.23
N ARG A 348 6.33 -29.29 21.59
CA ARG A 348 6.70 -28.99 22.99
C ARG A 348 5.90 -27.80 23.51
N LEU A 349 5.19 -27.98 24.63
CA LEU A 349 4.47 -26.91 25.33
C LEU A 349 5.31 -26.34 26.47
N HIS A 350 5.25 -25.02 26.62
CA HIS A 350 5.89 -24.31 27.72
C HIS A 350 4.86 -23.63 28.64
N PRO A 351 5.19 -23.46 29.93
CA PRO A 351 4.37 -22.67 30.85
C PRO A 351 4.09 -21.27 30.29
N LYS A 352 2.82 -20.83 30.35
CA LYS A 352 2.32 -19.55 29.82
C LYS A 352 2.16 -19.46 28.29
N ASP A 353 2.38 -20.54 27.55
CA ASP A 353 1.93 -20.61 26.16
C ASP A 353 0.43 -20.31 26.06
N ILE A 354 0.01 -19.62 24.99
CA ILE A 354 -1.39 -19.31 24.72
C ILE A 354 -1.90 -20.22 23.63
N LEU A 355 -2.86 -21.08 23.97
CA LEU A 355 -3.55 -21.98 23.07
C LEU A 355 -4.91 -21.41 22.66
N VAL A 356 -5.33 -21.67 21.43
CA VAL A 356 -6.57 -21.18 20.84
C VAL A 356 -7.31 -22.32 20.16
N ILE A 357 -8.62 -22.36 20.41
CA ILE A 357 -9.54 -23.26 19.72
C ILE A 357 -10.58 -22.41 18.99
N PRO A 358 -10.61 -22.40 17.64
CA PRO A 358 -11.50 -21.55 16.85
C PRO A 358 -12.92 -22.15 16.80
N VAL A 359 -13.63 -22.06 17.92
CA VAL A 359 -15.02 -22.50 18.06
C VAL A 359 -15.92 -21.32 18.41
N SER A 360 -17.08 -21.25 17.75
CA SER A 360 -18.11 -20.27 18.07
C SER A 360 -18.88 -20.71 19.32
N LEU A 361 -18.66 -20.03 20.45
CA LEU A 361 -19.29 -20.26 21.75
C LEU A 361 -19.93 -18.95 22.26
N ASP A 362 -21.26 -18.89 22.43
CA ASP A 362 -21.96 -17.72 23.04
C ASP A 362 -21.48 -16.34 22.55
N ARG A 363 -21.46 -16.13 21.22
CA ARG A 363 -20.99 -14.89 20.57
C ARG A 363 -19.48 -14.63 20.66
N GLN A 364 -18.70 -15.47 21.35
CA GLN A 364 -17.25 -15.52 21.20
C GLN A 364 -16.87 -16.46 20.06
N GLU A 365 -15.95 -16.02 19.20
CA GLU A 365 -15.54 -16.74 18.00
C GLU A 365 -14.41 -17.76 18.26
N GLU A 366 -13.83 -17.74 19.47
CA GLU A 366 -12.70 -18.60 19.85
C GLU A 366 -12.62 -18.80 21.37
N LEU A 367 -12.01 -19.91 21.79
CA LEU A 367 -11.64 -20.20 23.17
C LEU A 367 -10.12 -20.02 23.34
N VAL A 368 -9.71 -19.14 24.25
CA VAL A 368 -8.29 -18.86 24.56
C VAL A 368 -7.93 -19.50 25.90
N LEU A 369 -6.85 -20.29 25.91
CA LEU A 369 -6.39 -21.07 27.06
C LEU A 369 -4.91 -20.77 27.33
N THR A 370 -4.53 -20.70 28.61
CA THR A 370 -3.13 -20.51 29.00
C THR A 370 -2.57 -21.78 29.61
N VAL A 371 -1.39 -22.21 29.17
CA VAL A 371 -0.69 -23.36 29.76
C VAL A 371 -0.27 -23.00 31.20
N PRO A 372 -0.66 -23.79 32.23
CA PRO A 372 -0.39 -23.46 33.62
C PRO A 372 1.10 -23.41 33.96
N SER A 373 1.46 -22.58 34.95
CA SER A 373 2.85 -22.47 35.46
C SER A 373 3.40 -23.78 36.03
N LYS A 374 2.54 -24.68 36.49
CA LYS A 374 2.89 -26.02 36.97
C LYS A 374 2.35 -27.04 35.97
N CYS A 375 3.09 -27.28 34.89
CA CYS A 375 2.74 -28.25 33.86
C CYS A 375 3.60 -29.50 34.02
N GLN A 376 3.01 -30.67 34.35
CA GLN A 376 3.75 -31.95 34.43
C GLN A 376 4.24 -32.45 33.07
N GLU A 377 3.71 -31.86 32.01
CA GLU A 377 4.01 -32.16 30.61
C GLU A 377 5.07 -31.18 30.04
N ASP A 378 5.60 -30.26 30.86
CA ASP A 378 6.61 -29.28 30.44
C ASP A 378 7.83 -29.99 29.85
N GLY A 379 8.23 -29.57 28.66
CA GLY A 379 9.39 -30.09 27.96
C GLY A 379 9.18 -31.40 27.17
N LYS A 380 8.00 -32.05 27.23
CA LYS A 380 7.70 -33.22 26.37
C LYS A 380 7.37 -32.78 24.95
N LYS A 381 7.90 -33.47 23.93
CA LYS A 381 7.65 -33.16 22.51
C LYS A 381 6.21 -33.45 22.07
N LYS A 382 5.57 -34.48 22.64
CA LYS A 382 4.19 -34.85 22.38
C LYS A 382 3.55 -35.41 23.65
N GLY A 383 2.25 -35.21 23.81
CA GLY A 383 1.55 -35.68 25.00
C GLY A 383 0.11 -35.21 25.08
N GLN A 384 -0.42 -35.17 26.30
CA GLN A 384 -1.80 -34.76 26.56
C GLN A 384 -1.86 -33.82 27.76
N ILE A 385 -2.55 -32.69 27.59
CA ILE A 385 -2.80 -31.72 28.65
C ILE A 385 -4.29 -31.60 28.93
N THR A 386 -4.65 -31.50 30.21
CA THR A 386 -6.04 -31.22 30.62
C THR A 386 -6.12 -29.80 31.16
N LEU A 387 -6.96 -28.98 30.53
CA LEU A 387 -7.13 -27.57 30.89
C LEU A 387 -8.57 -27.32 31.36
N ASN A 388 -8.70 -26.45 32.36
CA ASN A 388 -10.02 -26.01 32.83
C ASN A 388 -10.58 -24.98 31.85
N ILE A 389 -11.85 -25.12 31.49
CA ILE A 389 -12.55 -24.21 30.59
C ILE A 389 -13.86 -23.76 31.22
N PRO A 390 -14.28 -22.50 31.00
CA PRO A 390 -15.48 -21.96 31.65
C PRO A 390 -16.76 -22.66 31.17
N ARG A 391 -16.81 -23.10 29.90
CA ARG A 391 -17.97 -23.78 29.28
C ARG A 391 -17.50 -24.74 28.20
N THR A 392 -18.29 -25.79 27.94
CA THR A 392 -17.94 -26.90 27.02
C THR A 392 -18.90 -27.03 25.83
N GLN A 393 -20.00 -26.27 25.81
CA GLN A 393 -21.12 -26.46 24.89
C GLN A 393 -20.79 -25.97 23.47
N GLY A 394 -20.53 -26.90 22.55
CA GLY A 394 -20.16 -26.60 21.15
C GLY A 394 -18.77 -27.10 20.77
N LEU A 395 -17.95 -27.45 21.75
CA LEU A 395 -16.65 -28.10 21.56
C LEU A 395 -16.84 -29.58 21.25
N LYS A 396 -16.11 -30.12 20.27
CA LYS A 396 -16.20 -31.53 19.85
C LYS A 396 -14.83 -32.18 19.87
N GLU A 397 -14.82 -33.50 20.00
CA GLU A 397 -13.61 -34.29 19.78
C GLU A 397 -13.13 -34.11 18.33
N GLY A 398 -11.81 -34.09 18.14
CA GLY A 398 -11.17 -33.79 16.86
C GLY A 398 -11.14 -32.30 16.47
N THR A 399 -11.66 -31.39 17.30
CA THR A 399 -11.49 -29.95 17.05
C THR A 399 -10.01 -29.57 17.15
N LEU A 400 -9.49 -28.88 16.14
CA LEU A 400 -8.08 -28.49 16.06
C LEU A 400 -7.72 -27.43 17.12
N VAL A 401 -6.51 -27.56 17.67
CA VAL A 401 -5.93 -26.65 18.66
C VAL A 401 -4.69 -25.98 18.08
N TYR A 402 -4.58 -24.67 18.31
CA TYR A 402 -3.52 -23.83 17.81
C TYR A 402 -2.75 -23.18 18.97
N ARG A 403 -1.47 -22.87 18.78
CA ARG A 403 -0.64 -22.06 19.68
C ARG A 403 -0.46 -20.67 19.07
N ARG A 404 -1.06 -19.67 19.73
CA ARG A 404 -0.98 -18.25 19.34
C ARG A 404 0.24 -17.54 19.93
N LYS A 405 0.69 -17.97 21.12
CA LYS A 405 1.90 -17.42 21.74
C LYS A 405 2.77 -18.56 22.25
N ASN A 406 4.02 -18.56 21.82
CA ASN A 406 5.09 -19.40 22.31
C ASN A 406 6.05 -18.56 23.15
N ILE A 407 6.14 -18.86 24.45
CA ILE A 407 6.96 -18.07 25.38
C ILE A 407 8.46 -18.26 25.12
N GLU A 408 8.89 -19.46 24.69
CA GLU A 408 10.30 -19.74 24.40
C GLU A 408 10.78 -18.93 23.20
N LEU A 409 9.96 -18.85 22.14
CA LEU A 409 10.22 -18.01 20.98
C LEU A 409 10.29 -16.53 21.36
N SER A 410 9.35 -16.07 22.21
CA SER A 410 9.31 -14.68 22.69
C SER A 410 10.60 -14.33 23.46
N ASP A 411 11.03 -15.21 24.36
CA ASP A 411 12.26 -15.06 25.14
C ASP A 411 13.51 -15.08 24.25
N HIS A 412 13.54 -15.93 23.23
CA HIS A 412 14.62 -15.99 22.26
C HIS A 412 14.75 -14.67 21.48
N ILE A 413 13.65 -14.14 20.96
CA ILE A 413 13.62 -12.87 20.23
C ILE A 413 14.05 -11.71 21.15
N GLY A 414 13.53 -11.68 22.38
CA GLY A 414 13.90 -10.69 23.38
C GLY A 414 15.40 -10.66 23.66
N LYS A 415 16.00 -11.83 23.91
CA LYS A 415 17.43 -11.94 24.27
C LYS A 415 18.37 -11.71 23.09
N ASN A 416 18.07 -12.30 21.93
CA ASN A 416 19.03 -12.39 20.83
C ASN A 416 18.88 -11.29 19.78
N ILE A 417 17.71 -10.63 19.73
CA ILE A 417 17.42 -9.60 18.73
C ILE A 417 17.16 -8.26 19.42
N LEU A 418 16.15 -8.18 20.29
CA LEU A 418 15.71 -6.89 20.86
C LEU A 418 16.76 -6.27 21.80
N ASN A 419 17.38 -7.09 22.65
CA ASN A 419 18.39 -6.62 23.61
C ASN A 419 19.81 -6.57 23.04
N LYS A 420 19.98 -6.84 21.74
CA LYS A 420 21.28 -6.81 21.08
C LYS A 420 21.71 -5.36 20.85
N VAL A 421 22.86 -4.98 21.41
CA VAL A 421 23.49 -3.69 21.12
C VAL A 421 24.32 -3.81 19.85
N ILE A 422 24.03 -2.97 18.86
CA ILE A 422 24.87 -2.86 17.65
C ILE A 422 26.01 -1.90 17.96
N LYS A 423 27.25 -2.37 17.77
CA LYS A 423 28.46 -1.54 17.90
C LYS A 423 29.13 -1.36 16.55
N TYR A 424 29.65 -0.17 16.32
CA TYR A 424 30.34 0.20 15.09
C TYR A 424 31.86 0.17 15.26
N PRO A 425 32.60 -0.40 14.31
CA PRO A 425 34.05 -0.42 14.36
C PRO A 425 34.59 1.00 14.18
N VAL A 426 35.43 1.42 15.12
CA VAL A 426 36.14 2.70 15.11
C VAL A 426 37.62 2.41 15.03
N SER A 427 38.28 3.10 14.11
CA SER A 427 39.74 3.18 14.06
C SER A 427 40.20 4.54 14.57
N GLY A 428 41.45 4.68 14.94
CA GLY A 428 41.96 5.96 15.42
C GLY A 428 43.40 5.94 15.85
N ASP A 429 43.89 7.11 16.22
CA ASP A 429 45.20 7.25 16.81
C ASP A 429 45.18 8.29 17.94
N ILE A 430 46.14 8.15 18.85
CA ILE A 430 46.40 9.14 19.88
C ILE A 430 47.88 9.50 19.91
N THR A 431 48.15 10.79 19.91
CA THR A 431 49.50 11.34 19.89
C THR A 431 49.81 12.07 21.19
N LEU A 432 50.92 11.70 21.84
CA LEU A 432 51.43 12.24 23.09
C LEU A 432 52.89 12.67 22.91
N LYS A 433 53.16 13.98 23.03
CA LYS A 433 54.51 14.54 23.01
C LYS A 433 54.68 15.54 24.14
N VAL A 434 55.80 15.46 24.84
CA VAL A 434 56.05 16.29 26.03
C VAL A 434 56.10 17.76 25.63
N GLY A 435 55.26 18.59 26.26
CA GLY A 435 55.16 20.02 25.94
C GLY A 435 54.17 20.36 24.82
N GLU A 436 53.58 19.37 24.14
CA GLU A 436 52.49 19.56 23.18
C GLU A 436 51.13 19.10 23.76
N PRO A 437 50.00 19.62 23.26
CA PRO A 437 48.68 19.09 23.59
C PRO A 437 48.52 17.63 23.16
N LEU A 438 47.85 16.81 23.99
CA LEU A 438 47.41 15.48 23.58
C LEU A 438 46.43 15.59 22.42
N MET A 439 46.61 14.79 21.36
CA MET A 439 45.70 14.78 20.21
C MET A 439 45.09 13.39 20.02
N LEU A 440 43.76 13.32 19.95
CA LEU A 440 43.01 12.10 19.64
C LEU A 440 42.29 12.27 18.31
N GLN A 441 42.45 11.29 17.42
CA GLN A 441 41.68 11.14 16.19
C GLN A 441 40.91 9.82 16.23
N LEU A 442 39.62 9.87 15.90
CA LEU A 442 38.76 8.71 15.74
C LEU A 442 38.10 8.78 14.37
N PHE A 443 37.99 7.64 13.71
CA PHE A 443 37.43 7.48 12.38
C PHE A 443 36.37 6.38 12.41
N CYS A 444 35.21 6.68 11.83
CA CYS A 444 34.15 5.71 11.63
C CYS A 444 33.46 6.04 10.31
N ARG A 445 33.56 5.13 9.33
CA ARG A 445 33.07 5.36 7.97
C ARG A 445 33.74 6.59 7.34
N GLU A 446 32.97 7.50 6.75
CA GLU A 446 33.45 8.75 6.14
C GLU A 446 33.58 9.91 7.14
N GLU A 447 33.23 9.67 8.41
CA GLU A 447 33.30 10.69 9.47
C GLU A 447 34.52 10.50 10.35
N TYR A 448 35.02 11.62 10.88
CA TYR A 448 36.11 11.64 11.85
C TYR A 448 35.85 12.64 12.97
N ALA A 449 36.44 12.39 14.13
CA ALA A 449 36.41 13.28 15.28
C ALA A 449 37.84 13.57 15.74
N PHE A 450 38.12 14.85 15.98
CA PHE A 450 39.40 15.33 16.50
C PHE A 450 39.18 15.97 17.87
N VAL A 451 39.98 15.57 18.85
CA VAL A 451 39.92 16.13 20.21
C VAL A 451 41.31 16.48 20.71
N GLU A 452 41.48 17.74 21.09
CA GLU A 452 42.66 18.23 21.80
C GLU A 452 42.45 18.12 23.32
N GLY A 453 43.44 17.54 24.00
CA GLY A 453 43.54 17.40 25.44
C GLY A 453 44.52 18.41 26.07
N PRO A 454 44.80 18.29 27.37
CA PRO A 454 45.81 19.12 28.01
C PRO A 454 47.23 18.80 27.49
N VAL A 455 48.15 19.73 27.72
CA VAL A 455 49.58 19.57 27.43
C VAL A 455 50.15 18.39 28.20
N VAL A 456 50.92 17.53 27.52
CA VAL A 456 51.55 16.36 28.12
C VAL A 456 52.75 16.80 28.95
N GLU A 457 52.80 16.35 30.21
CA GLU A 457 53.89 16.67 31.13
C GLU A 457 54.95 15.58 31.16
N LEU A 458 56.18 15.94 31.52
CA LEU A 458 57.24 14.97 31.79
C LEU A 458 57.00 14.26 33.13
N SER A 459 57.14 12.93 33.15
CA SER A 459 56.90 12.12 34.34
C SER A 459 57.97 12.29 35.40
N LYS A 460 57.51 12.47 36.64
CA LYS A 460 58.38 12.61 37.83
C LYS A 460 58.49 11.33 38.66
N LYS A 461 57.68 10.30 38.38
CA LYS A 461 57.63 9.05 39.17
C LYS A 461 57.38 7.81 38.31
N ARG A 462 56.20 7.72 37.71
CA ARG A 462 55.77 6.59 36.87
C ARG A 462 55.20 7.14 35.56
N PRO A 463 55.83 6.90 34.41
CA PRO A 463 55.28 7.30 33.12
C PRO A 463 54.06 6.44 32.76
N VAL A 464 53.19 7.01 31.93
CA VAL A 464 52.11 6.25 31.29
C VAL A 464 52.71 5.31 30.26
N THR A 465 52.23 4.06 30.19
CA THR A 465 52.66 3.13 29.16
C THR A 465 51.66 3.05 28.00
N LYS A 466 52.10 2.53 26.86
CA LYS A 466 51.23 2.27 25.70
C LYS A 466 50.07 1.34 26.05
N GLU A 467 50.32 0.33 26.89
CA GLU A 467 49.29 -0.60 27.37
C GLU A 467 48.25 0.09 28.27
N ASP A 468 48.68 1.03 29.10
CA ASP A 468 47.77 1.81 29.95
C ASP A 468 46.81 2.66 29.09
N ILE A 469 47.33 3.28 28.01
CA ILE A 469 46.52 4.04 27.04
C ILE A 469 45.53 3.12 26.31
N LEU A 470 46.02 2.04 25.70
CA LEU A 470 45.17 1.07 24.99
C LEU A 470 44.05 0.56 25.89
N ARG A 471 44.37 0.19 27.13
CA ARG A 471 43.37 -0.30 28.10
C ARG A 471 42.31 0.75 28.43
N GLN A 472 42.64 2.04 28.46
CA GLN A 472 41.62 3.08 28.69
C GLN A 472 40.79 3.35 27.45
N MET A 473 41.40 3.33 26.26
CA MET A 473 40.70 3.61 25.00
C MET A 473 39.69 2.51 24.64
N HIS A 474 39.98 1.25 24.93
CA HIS A 474 39.07 0.12 24.69
C HIS A 474 37.88 0.06 25.68
N LYS A 475 37.83 0.90 26.71
CA LYS A 475 36.69 0.93 27.66
C LYS A 475 35.50 1.70 27.09
N THR A 476 34.98 1.27 25.95
CA THR A 476 33.89 1.95 25.25
C THR A 476 32.59 1.96 26.07
N GLY A 477 32.31 0.92 26.85
CA GLY A 477 31.16 0.88 27.74
C GLY A 477 29.85 0.79 26.96
N THR A 478 28.95 1.76 27.17
CA THR A 478 27.62 1.82 26.54
C THR A 478 27.57 2.65 25.25
N VAL A 479 28.68 3.28 24.84
CA VAL A 479 28.71 4.00 23.56
C VAL A 479 28.53 3.01 22.40
N PRO A 480 27.91 3.42 21.29
CA PRO A 480 27.59 2.54 20.15
C PRO A 480 28.82 2.18 19.30
N PHE A 481 30.02 2.15 19.89
CA PHE A 481 31.29 1.96 19.21
C PHE A 481 32.13 0.86 19.84
N GLU A 482 32.89 0.18 19.00
CA GLU A 482 33.93 -0.77 19.35
C GLU A 482 35.23 -0.34 18.68
N LEU A 483 36.31 -0.27 19.46
CA LEU A 483 37.60 0.20 18.96
C LEU A 483 38.39 -1.01 18.45
N GLU A 484 38.66 -1.06 17.14
CA GLU A 484 39.34 -2.21 16.50
C GLU A 484 40.80 -1.90 16.16
N ASN A 485 41.04 -0.87 15.36
CA ASN A 485 42.37 -0.49 14.87
C ASN A 485 42.80 0.83 15.51
N PHE A 486 43.59 0.75 16.59
CA PHE A 486 43.99 1.95 17.34
C PHE A 486 45.50 2.07 17.52
N GLU A 487 46.06 3.16 17.03
CA GLU A 487 47.49 3.45 17.13
C GLU A 487 47.79 4.40 18.30
N VAL A 488 48.94 4.18 18.95
CA VAL A 488 49.42 5.03 20.05
C VAL A 488 50.81 5.49 19.70
N ASN A 489 50.94 6.80 19.49
CA ASN A 489 52.16 7.50 19.14
C ASN A 489 52.60 8.31 20.38
N MET A 490 53.62 7.85 21.10
CA MET A 490 54.03 8.48 22.36
C MET A 490 55.55 8.65 22.48
N GLU A 491 55.98 9.77 23.05
CA GLU A 491 57.36 9.99 23.51
C GLU A 491 57.63 9.28 24.84
N GLU A 492 58.91 9.03 25.13
CA GLU A 492 59.33 8.48 26.41
C GLU A 492 58.98 9.43 27.57
N ASP A 493 58.79 8.87 28.76
CA ASP A 493 58.53 9.61 30.00
C ASP A 493 57.29 10.53 30.03
N CYS A 494 56.28 10.30 29.18
CA CYS A 494 55.01 11.03 29.26
C CYS A 494 54.25 10.78 30.57
N PHE A 495 53.70 11.83 31.18
CA PHE A 495 52.76 11.78 32.31
C PHE A 495 51.40 12.34 31.94
N LEU A 496 50.36 11.55 32.18
CA LEU A 496 48.97 11.91 31.97
C LEU A 496 48.06 11.23 32.99
N PRO A 497 47.20 11.98 33.70
CA PRO A 497 46.19 11.37 34.57
C PRO A 497 45.20 10.51 33.78
N MET A 498 44.86 9.33 34.29
CA MET A 498 43.87 8.44 33.66
C MET A 498 42.49 9.09 33.48
N SER A 499 42.15 10.06 34.33
CA SER A 499 40.94 10.88 34.20
C SER A 499 40.92 11.69 32.91
N VAL A 500 42.08 12.19 32.45
CA VAL A 500 42.20 12.93 31.20
C VAL A 500 41.92 12.03 30.00
N LEU A 501 42.53 10.84 29.96
CA LEU A 501 42.27 9.86 28.89
C LEU A 501 40.80 9.47 28.83
N LYS A 502 40.14 9.30 29.99
CA LYS A 502 38.69 9.06 30.06
C LYS A 502 37.89 10.22 29.45
N THR A 503 38.21 11.47 29.82
CA THR A 503 37.50 12.65 29.32
C THR A 503 37.68 12.85 27.83
N VAL A 504 38.92 12.76 27.33
CA VAL A 504 39.22 12.93 25.89
C VAL A 504 38.57 11.83 25.06
N ARG A 505 38.61 10.58 25.53
CA ARG A 505 37.88 9.47 24.92
C ARG A 505 36.38 9.71 24.85
N GLN A 506 35.75 10.13 25.95
CA GLN A 506 34.31 10.40 25.99
C GLN A 506 33.92 11.53 25.05
N LYS A 507 34.70 12.61 25.01
CA LYS A 507 34.50 13.73 24.09
C LYS A 507 34.68 13.30 22.63
N GLY A 508 35.68 12.46 22.34
CA GLY A 508 35.95 11.95 21.00
C GLY A 508 34.80 11.12 20.45
N PHE A 509 34.36 10.11 21.20
CA PHE A 509 33.21 9.29 20.78
C PHE A 509 31.91 10.10 20.69
N SER A 510 31.68 11.07 21.60
CA SER A 510 30.50 11.94 21.54
C SER A 510 30.48 12.80 20.29
N LEU A 511 31.62 13.40 19.92
CA LEU A 511 31.73 14.21 18.70
C LEU A 511 31.56 13.36 17.44
N LEU A 512 32.11 12.14 17.45
CA LEU A 512 31.95 11.20 16.33
C LEU A 512 30.49 10.77 16.16
N GLU A 513 29.80 10.47 17.27
CA GLU A 513 28.37 10.14 17.26
C GLU A 513 27.52 11.30 16.74
N GLU A 514 27.80 12.53 17.16
CA GLU A 514 27.10 13.73 16.71
C GLU A 514 27.29 13.96 15.20
N ARG A 515 28.51 13.77 14.68
CA ARG A 515 28.78 13.88 13.24
C ARG A 515 28.01 12.83 12.44
N LEU A 516 28.08 11.56 12.85
CA LEU A 516 27.35 10.46 12.20
C LEU A 516 25.83 10.66 12.19
N LYS A 517 25.26 11.30 13.22
CA LYS A 517 23.81 11.63 13.25
C LYS A 517 23.43 12.76 12.30
N ASN A 518 24.38 13.61 11.90
CA ASN A 518 24.14 14.80 11.09
C ASN A 518 24.57 14.66 9.62
N THR A 519 25.26 13.58 9.23
CA THR A 519 25.82 13.37 7.88
C THR A 519 24.80 13.48 6.74
N LYS A 520 23.53 13.14 6.98
CA LYS A 520 22.46 13.11 5.96
C LYS A 520 21.56 14.36 5.95
N ARG A 521 21.81 15.36 6.80
CA ARG A 521 20.99 16.59 6.80
C ARG A 521 21.19 17.38 5.50
N ARG A 522 20.09 17.81 4.90
CA ARG A 522 20.12 18.63 3.68
C ARG A 522 20.40 20.08 4.07
N SER A 523 21.38 20.72 3.44
CA SER A 523 21.67 22.15 3.65
C SER A 523 20.61 22.98 2.93
N VAL A 524 19.63 23.51 3.65
CA VAL A 524 18.73 24.52 3.11
C VAL A 524 19.53 25.83 3.07
N SER A 525 19.78 26.37 1.88
CA SER A 525 20.49 27.65 1.76
C SER A 525 19.73 28.75 2.52
N GLU A 526 20.45 29.54 3.34
CA GLU A 526 19.92 30.66 4.14
C GLU A 526 19.16 31.74 3.33
N ASN A 527 19.23 31.69 1.99
CA ASN A 527 18.43 32.56 1.11
C ASN A 527 16.91 32.42 1.29
N ASN A 528 16.43 31.33 1.92
CA ASN A 528 15.00 31.13 2.17
C ASN A 528 14.47 31.84 3.44
N GLU A 529 15.32 32.42 4.29
CA GLU A 529 14.81 33.14 5.48
C GLU A 529 14.17 34.49 5.14
N LYS A 530 14.59 35.14 4.05
CA LYS A 530 13.87 36.31 3.50
C LYS A 530 12.58 35.94 2.77
N ASP A 531 12.42 34.68 2.41
CA ASP A 531 11.19 34.14 1.82
C ASP A 531 10.19 33.65 2.88
N LYS A 532 10.58 33.51 4.16
CA LYS A 532 9.67 33.15 5.26
C LYS A 532 8.60 34.23 5.55
N GLU A 533 8.89 35.51 5.32
CA GLU A 533 7.91 36.60 5.49
C GLU A 533 7.15 36.95 4.20
N ASN A 534 7.58 36.48 3.03
CA ASN A 534 6.96 36.80 1.73
C ASN A 534 6.32 35.62 0.98
N ASN A 535 6.50 34.37 1.41
CA ASN A 535 5.80 33.22 0.82
C ASN A 535 4.43 32.98 1.48
N LYS A 536 3.52 33.93 1.28
CA LYS A 536 2.18 33.51 0.88
C LYS A 536 2.31 32.94 -0.53
N ILE A 537 2.28 31.62 -0.64
CA ILE A 537 1.67 30.85 -1.74
C ILE A 537 1.54 31.69 -3.02
N ASN A 538 2.64 31.93 -3.74
CA ASN A 538 2.67 32.45 -5.11
C ASN A 538 4.11 32.55 -5.62
N LYS A 539 4.77 31.40 -5.73
CA LYS A 539 5.82 31.21 -6.73
C LYS A 539 5.92 29.73 -7.08
N ILE A 540 4.86 29.26 -7.75
CA ILE A 540 4.95 28.08 -8.61
C ILE A 540 5.91 28.48 -9.73
N VAL A 541 7.21 28.22 -9.53
CA VAL A 541 8.13 28.14 -10.66
C VAL A 541 7.80 26.81 -11.31
N CYS A 542 6.94 26.87 -12.35
CA CYS A 542 6.92 25.84 -13.37
C CYS A 542 8.36 25.74 -13.90
N LEU A 543 9.13 24.79 -13.36
CA LEU A 543 10.30 24.29 -14.07
C LEU A 543 9.75 23.58 -15.30
N GLU A 544 9.59 24.33 -16.39
CA GLU A 544 9.60 23.75 -17.72
C GLU A 544 10.93 22.99 -17.85
N LYS A 545 10.88 21.68 -17.62
CA LYS A 545 11.90 20.80 -18.17
C LYS A 545 11.52 20.50 -19.60
N GLU A 546 12.34 21.01 -20.50
CA GLU A 546 12.53 20.45 -21.84
C GLU A 546 12.83 18.95 -21.72
N GLY A 547 12.02 18.12 -22.39
CA GLY A 547 12.36 16.71 -22.63
C GLY A 547 11.27 15.70 -22.31
N LEU A 548 10.21 15.68 -23.13
CA LEU A 548 9.55 14.51 -23.72
C LEU A 548 8.56 15.06 -24.77
N LYS A 549 9.07 15.78 -25.76
CA LYS A 549 8.31 16.04 -27.00
C LYS A 549 8.52 14.83 -27.90
N GLU A 550 7.76 13.78 -27.67
CA GLU A 550 7.43 12.90 -28.79
C GLU A 550 6.27 13.55 -29.54
N ASP A 551 6.46 13.78 -30.84
CA ASP A 551 5.48 14.35 -31.75
C ASP A 551 4.30 13.37 -31.96
N PHE A 552 3.46 13.17 -30.94
CA PHE A 552 2.14 12.56 -31.10
C PHE A 552 1.11 13.64 -31.42
N THR A 553 1.22 14.21 -32.63
CA THR A 553 0.15 15.01 -33.24
C THR A 553 -0.65 14.14 -34.21
N GLU A 554 -1.28 13.06 -33.71
CA GLU A 554 -2.26 12.33 -34.52
C GLU A 554 -3.60 13.09 -34.53
N ASN A 555 -4.26 13.08 -35.69
CA ASN A 555 -5.55 13.70 -35.94
C ASN A 555 -6.66 12.96 -35.16
N PHE A 556 -6.84 13.24 -33.87
CA PHE A 556 -7.97 12.72 -33.09
C PHE A 556 -9.28 13.32 -33.61
N THR A 557 -10.09 12.50 -34.28
CA THR A 557 -11.39 12.92 -34.85
C THR A 557 -12.55 12.75 -33.87
N GLY A 558 -12.36 12.09 -32.73
CA GLY A 558 -13.37 11.90 -31.70
C GLY A 558 -13.86 13.23 -31.14
N LYS A 559 -15.06 13.67 -31.55
CA LYS A 559 -15.75 14.81 -30.94
C LYS A 559 -16.50 14.32 -29.72
N ILE A 560 -16.17 14.88 -28.57
CA ILE A 560 -16.90 14.70 -27.30
C ILE A 560 -17.73 15.97 -27.09
N SER A 561 -19.05 15.85 -26.84
CA SER A 561 -19.86 17.01 -26.46
C SER A 561 -19.63 17.36 -24.99
N ILE A 562 -19.67 18.66 -24.72
CA ILE A 562 -19.42 19.20 -23.38
C ILE A 562 -20.63 18.94 -22.48
N ASP A 563 -21.85 18.99 -23.04
CA ASP A 563 -23.11 18.71 -22.33
C ASP A 563 -23.74 17.43 -22.88
N GLU A 564 -23.90 16.41 -22.04
CA GLU A 564 -24.44 15.09 -22.41
C GLU A 564 -25.04 14.32 -21.23
N ARG A 565 -26.13 13.60 -21.50
CA ARG A 565 -26.64 12.52 -20.64
C ARG A 565 -26.25 11.16 -21.21
N ILE A 566 -25.51 10.38 -20.43
CA ILE A 566 -24.86 9.15 -20.93
C ILE A 566 -25.42 7.94 -20.17
N ALA A 567 -25.89 6.93 -20.91
CA ALA A 567 -26.28 5.65 -20.33
C ALA A 567 -25.14 4.63 -20.43
N THR A 568 -24.66 4.12 -19.30
CA THR A 568 -23.80 2.93 -19.26
C THR A 568 -24.66 1.69 -19.22
N VAL A 569 -24.49 0.81 -20.22
CA VAL A 569 -25.33 -0.38 -20.42
C VAL A 569 -24.55 -1.68 -20.21
N TYR A 570 -25.27 -2.71 -19.76
CA TYR A 570 -24.71 -3.98 -19.32
C TYR A 570 -25.26 -5.19 -20.07
N ASN A 571 -26.22 -4.97 -20.96
CA ASN A 571 -26.77 -6.01 -21.80
C ASN A 571 -27.37 -5.41 -23.09
N ARG A 572 -27.69 -6.31 -24.02
CA ARG A 572 -28.23 -5.98 -25.35
C ARG A 572 -29.58 -5.25 -25.27
N GLU A 573 -30.44 -5.64 -24.34
CA GLU A 573 -31.77 -5.06 -24.18
C GLU A 573 -31.69 -3.58 -23.79
N GLN A 574 -30.87 -3.26 -22.78
CA GLN A 574 -30.62 -1.89 -22.35
C GLN A 574 -30.04 -1.02 -23.47
N CYS A 575 -29.06 -1.54 -24.21
CA CYS A 575 -28.49 -0.83 -25.37
C CYS A 575 -29.60 -0.45 -26.37
N MET A 576 -30.46 -1.40 -26.74
CA MET A 576 -31.53 -1.16 -27.71
C MET A 576 -32.62 -0.21 -27.20
N ILE A 577 -32.94 -0.25 -25.91
CA ILE A 577 -33.85 0.73 -25.27
C ILE A 577 -33.24 2.12 -25.37
N CYS A 578 -32.00 2.29 -24.93
CA CYS A 578 -31.30 3.57 -24.93
C CYS A 578 -31.10 4.13 -26.35
N CYS A 579 -30.90 3.29 -27.38
CA CYS A 579 -30.81 3.74 -28.77
C CYS A 579 -32.09 4.43 -29.27
N LYS A 580 -33.27 4.04 -28.75
CA LYS A 580 -34.57 4.62 -29.14
C LYS A 580 -34.99 5.80 -28.27
N ASP A 581 -34.30 5.99 -27.14
CA ASP A 581 -34.68 6.95 -26.12
C ASP A 581 -34.06 8.33 -26.38
N SER A 582 -34.86 9.37 -26.57
CA SER A 582 -34.35 10.73 -26.81
C SER A 582 -33.74 11.40 -25.58
N PHE A 583 -33.86 10.80 -24.38
CA PHE A 583 -33.27 11.34 -23.16
C PHE A 583 -31.74 11.20 -23.13
N PHE A 584 -31.20 10.10 -23.66
CA PHE A 584 -29.75 9.86 -23.64
C PHE A 584 -29.10 10.41 -24.90
N ASP A 585 -28.06 11.22 -24.73
CA ASP A 585 -27.29 11.82 -25.82
C ASP A 585 -26.12 10.87 -26.22
N GLY A 586 -25.66 10.05 -25.28
CA GLY A 586 -24.61 9.05 -25.50
C GLY A 586 -24.85 7.72 -24.78
N ILE A 587 -24.18 6.67 -25.25
CA ILE A 587 -24.26 5.32 -24.67
C ILE A 587 -22.84 4.75 -24.48
N CYS A 588 -22.55 4.27 -23.28
CA CYS A 588 -21.30 3.61 -22.93
C CYS A 588 -21.49 2.09 -22.86
N LEU A 589 -20.74 1.36 -23.69
CA LEU A 589 -20.70 -0.10 -23.72
C LEU A 589 -19.58 -0.61 -22.81
N THR A 590 -19.90 -1.55 -21.92
CA THR A 590 -18.95 -2.13 -20.96
C THR A 590 -18.33 -3.41 -21.50
N SER A 591 -17.03 -3.42 -21.80
CA SER A 591 -16.38 -4.56 -22.46
C SER A 591 -16.47 -5.89 -21.68
N GLU A 592 -16.74 -5.84 -20.38
CA GLU A 592 -16.87 -7.01 -19.52
C GLU A 592 -18.18 -7.79 -19.75
N PHE A 593 -19.16 -7.18 -20.43
CA PHE A 593 -20.53 -7.71 -20.63
C PHE A 593 -20.89 -7.97 -22.09
N PHE A 594 -20.03 -7.57 -23.02
CA PHE A 594 -20.20 -7.76 -24.46
C PHE A 594 -18.97 -8.46 -25.04
N SER A 595 -19.16 -9.33 -26.03
CA SER A 595 -18.04 -9.82 -26.83
C SER A 595 -17.46 -8.72 -27.72
N GLU A 596 -16.24 -8.93 -28.24
CA GLU A 596 -15.56 -7.97 -29.13
C GLU A 596 -16.38 -7.66 -30.39
N GLU A 597 -17.04 -8.68 -30.96
CA GLU A 597 -17.94 -8.52 -32.13
C GLU A 597 -19.18 -7.70 -31.77
N GLU A 598 -19.76 -7.95 -30.60
CA GLU A 598 -20.93 -7.23 -30.11
C GLU A 598 -20.62 -5.78 -29.78
N LEU A 599 -19.45 -5.49 -29.21
CA LEU A 599 -19.01 -4.12 -28.98
C LEU A 599 -19.02 -3.30 -30.28
N LEU A 600 -18.47 -3.85 -31.37
CA LEU A 600 -18.46 -3.17 -32.66
C LEU A 600 -19.86 -3.09 -33.27
N GLN A 601 -20.66 -4.16 -33.18
CA GLN A 601 -22.02 -4.20 -33.72
C GLN A 601 -22.95 -3.19 -33.02
N PHE A 602 -23.00 -3.23 -31.69
CA PHE A 602 -23.83 -2.32 -30.91
C PHE A 602 -23.26 -0.90 -30.93
N GLY A 603 -21.94 -0.74 -30.97
CA GLY A 603 -21.31 0.56 -31.16
C GLY A 603 -21.76 1.22 -32.46
N GLN A 604 -21.78 0.47 -33.56
CA GLN A 604 -22.33 0.96 -34.83
C GLN A 604 -23.83 1.28 -34.73
N ALA A 605 -24.62 0.43 -34.06
CA ALA A 605 -26.06 0.69 -33.88
C ALA A 605 -26.35 1.97 -33.07
N VAL A 606 -25.52 2.28 -32.06
CA VAL A 606 -25.60 3.53 -31.30
C VAL A 606 -25.24 4.72 -32.21
N SER A 607 -24.16 4.59 -33.00
CA SER A 607 -23.75 5.63 -33.95
C SER A 607 -24.85 5.89 -35.00
N ASP A 608 -25.46 4.84 -35.55
CA ASP A 608 -26.54 4.93 -36.55
C ASP A 608 -27.81 5.58 -35.96
N ALA A 609 -28.02 5.45 -34.65
CA ALA A 609 -29.07 6.16 -33.92
C ALA A 609 -28.76 7.64 -33.67
N GLY A 610 -27.61 8.14 -34.15
CA GLY A 610 -27.19 9.55 -34.02
C GLY A 610 -26.70 9.92 -32.63
N LYS A 611 -26.26 8.95 -31.83
CA LYS A 611 -25.78 9.13 -30.45
C LYS A 611 -24.27 9.00 -30.37
N ASN A 612 -23.68 9.61 -29.35
CA ASN A 612 -22.25 9.40 -29.06
C ASN A 612 -22.01 8.00 -28.49
N VAL A 613 -20.96 7.34 -28.96
CA VAL A 613 -20.61 5.98 -28.60
C VAL A 613 -19.37 5.99 -27.72
N TYR A 614 -19.48 5.38 -26.54
CA TYR A 614 -18.37 5.25 -25.61
C TYR A 614 -18.09 3.77 -25.31
N LEU A 615 -16.83 3.49 -25.00
CA LEU A 615 -16.37 2.18 -24.56
C LEU A 615 -15.78 2.29 -23.16
N ALA A 616 -16.18 1.39 -22.26
CA ALA A 616 -15.51 1.18 -20.99
C ALA A 616 -14.69 -0.11 -21.07
N LEU A 617 -13.40 0.00 -20.79
CA LEU A 617 -12.47 -1.13 -20.79
C LEU A 617 -12.64 -2.00 -19.53
N PRO A 618 -12.09 -3.22 -19.50
CA PRO A 618 -12.03 -3.97 -18.25
C PRO A 618 -11.09 -3.24 -17.29
N ARG A 619 -11.43 -3.25 -16.01
CA ARG A 619 -10.68 -2.53 -14.95
C ARG A 619 -9.27 -3.08 -14.70
N VAL A 620 -8.95 -4.27 -15.22
CA VAL A 620 -7.63 -4.89 -15.18
C VAL A 620 -7.42 -5.60 -16.51
N PHE A 621 -6.32 -5.32 -17.20
CA PHE A 621 -5.93 -6.09 -18.37
C PHE A 621 -5.22 -7.37 -17.97
N ARG A 622 -5.64 -8.50 -18.55
CA ARG A 622 -4.81 -9.70 -18.63
C ARG A 622 -4.60 -10.04 -20.11
N THR A 623 -3.50 -10.75 -20.40
CA THR A 623 -2.90 -11.00 -21.73
C THR A 623 -3.79 -11.68 -22.79
N ASN A 624 -5.08 -11.90 -22.55
CA ASN A 624 -5.97 -12.73 -23.38
C ASN A 624 -7.03 -11.94 -24.18
N LEU A 625 -6.98 -10.60 -24.20
CA LEU A 625 -7.97 -9.78 -24.89
C LEU A 625 -7.40 -9.10 -26.14
N ASN A 626 -8.08 -9.21 -27.29
CA ASN A 626 -7.75 -8.43 -28.49
C ASN A 626 -8.49 -7.08 -28.46
N LEU A 627 -8.37 -6.36 -27.33
CA LEU A 627 -9.01 -5.06 -27.16
C LEU A 627 -8.41 -4.01 -28.08
N GLU A 628 -7.14 -4.15 -28.46
CA GLU A 628 -6.48 -3.25 -29.42
C GLU A 628 -7.35 -3.06 -30.68
N LYS A 629 -7.81 -4.16 -31.29
CA LYS A 629 -8.66 -4.12 -32.49
C LYS A 629 -9.98 -3.39 -32.25
N VAL A 630 -10.57 -3.55 -31.07
CA VAL A 630 -11.81 -2.87 -30.71
C VAL A 630 -11.54 -1.37 -30.53
N CYS A 631 -10.52 -1.01 -29.75
CA CYS A 631 -10.20 0.37 -29.37
C CYS A 631 -9.77 1.26 -30.55
N VAL A 632 -9.15 0.71 -31.60
CA VAL A 632 -8.77 1.48 -32.80
C VAL A 632 -9.94 1.80 -33.73
N SER A 633 -11.12 1.23 -33.50
CA SER A 633 -12.29 1.50 -34.33
C SER A 633 -12.69 2.97 -34.25
N SER A 634 -12.96 3.59 -35.40
CA SER A 634 -13.34 5.00 -35.49
C SER A 634 -14.76 5.30 -35.01
N ILE A 635 -15.53 4.28 -34.61
CA ILE A 635 -16.89 4.44 -34.09
C ILE A 635 -16.91 5.08 -32.70
N TRP A 636 -15.83 4.97 -31.94
CA TRP A 636 -15.77 5.43 -30.56
C TRP A 636 -15.48 6.94 -30.49
N ASN A 637 -16.36 7.69 -29.81
CA ASN A 637 -16.11 9.10 -29.47
C ASN A 637 -15.09 9.21 -28.33
N GLY A 638 -15.17 8.32 -27.34
CA GLY A 638 -14.26 8.26 -26.21
C GLY A 638 -14.21 6.89 -25.54
N ILE A 639 -13.11 6.61 -24.86
CA ILE A 639 -12.86 5.35 -24.15
C ILE A 639 -12.53 5.65 -22.69
N TYR A 640 -13.25 5.03 -21.75
CA TYR A 640 -13.02 5.16 -20.32
C TYR A 640 -11.81 4.32 -19.90
N ALA A 641 -10.88 4.97 -19.20
CA ALA A 641 -9.77 4.36 -18.48
C ALA A 641 -10.06 4.42 -16.96
N TYR A 642 -10.20 3.26 -16.33
CA TYR A 642 -10.42 3.09 -14.90
C TYR A 642 -9.14 3.21 -14.08
N THR A 643 -8.00 2.87 -14.67
CA THR A 643 -6.69 2.87 -14.02
C THR A 643 -5.62 3.52 -14.89
N ILE A 644 -4.46 3.82 -14.30
CA ILE A 644 -3.35 4.43 -15.03
C ILE A 644 -2.78 3.47 -16.10
N ASN A 645 -2.92 2.16 -15.89
CA ASN A 645 -2.55 1.14 -16.87
C ASN A 645 -3.35 1.31 -18.17
N GLU A 646 -4.67 1.48 -18.06
CA GLU A 646 -5.57 1.70 -19.20
C GLU A 646 -5.30 3.03 -19.92
N ALA A 647 -5.02 4.09 -19.16
CA ALA A 647 -4.68 5.39 -19.74
C ALA A 647 -3.40 5.30 -20.58
N GLU A 648 -2.33 4.68 -20.05
CA GLU A 648 -1.07 4.52 -20.78
C GLU A 648 -1.21 3.55 -21.96
N PHE A 649 -1.94 2.44 -21.81
CA PHE A 649 -2.23 1.54 -22.93
C PHE A 649 -2.93 2.27 -24.08
N LEU A 650 -3.96 3.07 -23.79
CA LEU A 650 -4.67 3.85 -24.81
C LEU A 650 -3.80 4.94 -25.43
N HIS A 651 -2.90 5.53 -24.64
CA HIS A 651 -1.95 6.53 -25.10
C HIS A 651 -0.94 5.95 -26.11
N GLU A 652 -0.39 4.76 -25.82
CA GLU A 652 0.55 4.06 -26.69
C GLU A 652 -0.12 3.40 -27.91
N LEU A 653 -1.44 3.21 -27.88
CA LEU A 653 -2.20 2.51 -28.93
C LEU A 653 -2.30 3.33 -30.22
N LYS A 654 -1.45 2.98 -31.19
CA LYS A 654 -1.41 3.61 -32.52
C LYS A 654 -2.70 3.41 -33.32
N GLY A 655 -3.15 4.47 -34.00
CA GLY A 655 -4.33 4.43 -34.87
C GLY A 655 -5.67 4.58 -34.13
N ARG A 656 -5.66 4.73 -32.80
CA ARG A 656 -6.86 5.11 -32.04
C ARG A 656 -7.28 6.54 -32.38
N THR A 657 -8.54 6.71 -32.76
CA THR A 657 -9.12 8.05 -33.03
C THR A 657 -9.97 8.60 -31.88
N ALA A 658 -10.47 7.72 -31.01
CA ALA A 658 -11.29 8.06 -29.85
C ALA A 658 -10.49 8.87 -28.83
N LYS A 659 -11.10 9.72 -28.02
CA LYS A 659 -10.40 10.37 -26.89
C LYS A 659 -10.35 9.48 -25.64
N ILE A 660 -9.50 9.84 -24.67
CA ILE A 660 -9.46 9.15 -23.37
C ILE A 660 -10.38 9.88 -22.37
N ILE A 661 -11.14 9.10 -21.60
CA ILE A 661 -11.97 9.57 -20.51
C ILE A 661 -11.44 8.96 -19.22
N ALA A 662 -11.09 9.77 -18.22
CA ALA A 662 -10.71 9.26 -16.92
C ALA A 662 -11.96 8.88 -16.12
N ALA A 663 -12.08 7.62 -15.73
CA ALA A 663 -13.15 7.19 -14.83
C ALA A 663 -12.85 7.58 -13.38
N ALA A 664 -13.87 7.53 -12.52
CA ALA A 664 -13.79 7.94 -11.11
C ALA A 664 -12.70 7.20 -10.31
N SER A 665 -12.38 5.96 -10.69
CA SER A 665 -11.35 5.12 -10.06
C SER A 665 -9.91 5.49 -10.42
N LEU A 666 -9.71 6.45 -11.34
CA LEU A 666 -8.40 7.06 -11.58
C LEU A 666 -8.05 8.10 -10.50
N TYR A 667 -9.00 8.42 -9.63
CA TYR A 667 -8.83 9.24 -8.44
C TYR A 667 -8.24 10.63 -8.68
N HIS A 668 -8.84 11.40 -9.60
CA HIS A 668 -8.62 12.85 -9.66
C HIS A 668 -9.29 13.55 -8.46
N TRP A 669 -8.63 13.50 -7.30
CA TRP A 669 -9.12 14.10 -6.05
C TRP A 669 -8.69 15.55 -5.84
N ASN A 670 -7.73 16.00 -6.64
CA ASN A 670 -7.15 17.32 -6.57
C ASN A 670 -6.69 17.77 -7.96
N SER A 671 -6.56 19.09 -8.14
CA SER A 671 -6.17 19.77 -9.37
C SER A 671 -4.74 19.41 -9.82
N SER A 672 -3.87 19.00 -8.89
CA SER A 672 -2.52 18.55 -9.23
C SER A 672 -2.56 17.20 -9.97
N ALA A 673 -3.43 16.28 -9.56
CA ALA A 673 -3.63 15.00 -10.23
C ALA A 673 -4.25 15.17 -11.63
N VAL A 674 -5.20 16.10 -11.76
CA VAL A 674 -5.75 16.56 -13.06
C VAL A 674 -4.62 17.07 -13.95
N SER A 675 -3.78 17.97 -13.43
CA SER A 675 -2.68 18.58 -14.17
C SER A 675 -1.59 17.57 -14.57
N GLU A 676 -1.28 16.61 -13.70
CA GLU A 676 -0.31 15.55 -13.99
C GLU A 676 -0.77 14.69 -15.15
N THR A 677 -2.00 14.20 -15.10
CA THR A 677 -2.54 13.36 -16.17
C THR A 677 -2.82 14.14 -17.46
N ALA A 678 -3.15 15.43 -17.39
CA ALA A 678 -3.23 16.29 -18.58
C ALA A 678 -1.86 16.42 -19.28
N ALA A 679 -0.78 16.49 -18.51
CA ALA A 679 0.58 16.56 -19.05
C ALA A 679 1.03 15.22 -19.65
N LEU A 680 0.63 14.10 -19.04
CA LEU A 680 0.94 12.76 -19.54
C LEU A 680 0.09 12.38 -20.77
N TYR A 681 -1.19 12.76 -20.77
CA TYR A 681 -2.19 12.35 -21.75
C TYR A 681 -2.99 13.55 -22.25
N PRO A 682 -2.47 14.34 -23.20
CA PRO A 682 -3.16 15.51 -23.74
C PRO A 682 -4.54 15.22 -24.36
N GLU A 683 -4.80 13.97 -24.75
CA GLU A 683 -6.06 13.48 -25.29
C GLU A 683 -7.10 13.10 -24.21
N MET A 684 -6.72 13.14 -22.93
CA MET A 684 -7.61 12.90 -21.79
C MET A 684 -8.39 14.17 -21.47
N THR A 685 -9.49 14.40 -22.21
CA THR A 685 -10.24 15.66 -22.10
C THR A 685 -11.47 15.59 -21.21
N VAL A 686 -11.82 14.41 -20.68
CA VAL A 686 -12.98 14.23 -19.80
C VAL A 686 -12.56 13.51 -18.51
N ARG A 687 -13.09 13.96 -17.38
CA ARG A 687 -12.79 13.41 -16.05
C ARG A 687 -14.06 13.17 -15.26
N GLU A 688 -14.30 11.92 -14.91
CA GLU A 688 -15.37 11.55 -13.99
C GLU A 688 -14.97 11.90 -12.55
N ILE A 689 -15.88 12.57 -11.85
CA ILE A 689 -15.70 12.97 -10.45
C ILE A 689 -15.65 11.73 -9.55
N PRO A 690 -14.62 11.59 -8.68
CA PRO A 690 -14.57 10.51 -7.71
C PRO A 690 -15.75 10.54 -6.75
N ILE A 691 -16.39 9.38 -6.58
CA ILE A 691 -17.63 9.27 -5.79
C ILE A 691 -17.48 9.54 -4.29
N GLU A 692 -16.25 9.45 -3.78
CA GLU A 692 -15.96 9.67 -2.35
C GLU A 692 -15.87 11.16 -1.98
N LEU A 693 -15.80 12.07 -2.96
CA LEU A 693 -15.71 13.51 -2.72
C LEU A 693 -17.09 14.13 -2.44
N SER A 694 -17.12 15.10 -1.53
CA SER A 694 -18.29 15.97 -1.35
C SER A 694 -18.37 17.05 -2.44
N GLY A 695 -19.55 17.64 -2.63
CA GLY A 695 -19.73 18.78 -3.54
C GLY A 695 -18.82 19.97 -3.19
N ARG A 696 -18.54 20.21 -1.90
CA ARG A 696 -17.58 21.24 -1.47
C ARG A 696 -16.15 20.91 -1.94
N GLU A 697 -15.71 19.67 -1.74
CA GLU A 697 -14.37 19.22 -2.14
C GLU A 697 -14.20 19.24 -3.66
N VAL A 698 -15.25 18.84 -4.38
CA VAL A 698 -15.31 18.94 -5.84
C VAL A 698 -15.17 20.39 -6.28
N ASN A 699 -15.90 21.33 -5.67
CA ASN A 699 -15.78 22.75 -6.02
C ASN A 699 -14.38 23.30 -5.76
N ALA A 700 -13.76 22.96 -4.62
CA ALA A 700 -12.39 23.38 -4.30
C ALA A 700 -11.39 22.88 -5.36
N MET A 701 -11.47 21.60 -5.73
CA MET A 701 -10.64 21.01 -6.79
C MET A 701 -10.84 21.73 -8.13
N LEU A 702 -12.11 21.98 -8.50
CA LEU A 702 -12.47 22.58 -9.77
C LEU A 702 -12.00 24.04 -9.85
N GLU A 703 -12.35 24.87 -8.87
CA GLU A 703 -11.97 26.28 -8.81
C GLU A 703 -10.45 26.47 -9.03
N HIS A 704 -9.60 25.74 -8.31
CA HIS A 704 -8.16 25.84 -8.47
C HIS A 704 -7.65 25.29 -9.81
N SER A 705 -8.27 24.20 -10.33
CA SER A 705 -7.97 23.70 -11.68
C SER A 705 -8.25 24.78 -12.75
N TYR A 706 -9.33 25.55 -12.57
CA TYR A 706 -9.72 26.64 -13.47
C TYR A 706 -8.86 27.90 -13.29
N GLU A 707 -8.50 28.29 -12.06
CA GLU A 707 -7.61 29.43 -11.78
C GLU A 707 -6.22 29.26 -12.41
N LYS A 708 -5.63 28.05 -12.34
CA LYS A 708 -4.36 27.76 -13.01
C LYS A 708 -4.43 27.91 -14.53
N CYS A 709 -5.55 27.55 -15.15
CA CYS A 709 -5.76 27.74 -16.58
C CYS A 709 -5.84 29.23 -16.97
N LEU A 710 -6.35 30.09 -16.08
CA LEU A 710 -6.45 31.54 -16.29
C LEU A 710 -5.09 32.26 -16.12
N GLY A 711 -4.22 31.76 -15.24
CA GLY A 711 -2.89 32.34 -14.99
C GLY A 711 -1.88 32.20 -16.13
N GLN A 712 -2.17 31.38 -17.16
CA GLN A 712 -1.24 31.11 -18.28
C GLN A 712 -1.63 31.78 -19.61
N ALA A 713 -2.73 32.53 -19.69
CA ALA A 713 -3.11 33.22 -20.92
C ALA A 713 -3.89 34.50 -20.65
N GLU A 714 -3.35 35.65 -21.05
CA GLU A 714 -4.01 36.99 -21.03
C GLU A 714 -5.33 37.07 -21.85
N HIS A 715 -5.81 35.95 -22.40
CA HIS A 715 -6.94 35.88 -23.32
C HIS A 715 -8.09 34.97 -22.87
N ILE A 716 -7.98 34.24 -21.75
CA ILE A 716 -9.07 33.40 -21.24
C ILE A 716 -9.86 34.22 -20.21
N ARG A 717 -11.08 34.63 -20.54
CA ARG A 717 -11.89 35.57 -19.72
C ARG A 717 -13.12 34.92 -19.04
N ASN A 718 -13.43 33.64 -19.29
CA ASN A 718 -14.63 32.97 -18.74
C ASN A 718 -14.48 31.43 -18.66
N ILE A 719 -15.10 30.79 -17.65
CA ILE A 719 -15.18 29.34 -17.41
C ILE A 719 -15.54 28.55 -18.69
N LYS A 720 -16.43 29.11 -19.51
CA LYS A 720 -16.87 28.52 -20.79
C LYS A 720 -15.75 28.27 -21.80
N ASP A 721 -14.64 28.99 -21.74
CA ASP A 721 -13.50 28.78 -22.65
C ASP A 721 -12.55 27.69 -22.17
N ILE A 722 -12.52 27.42 -20.85
CA ILE A 722 -11.75 26.30 -20.26
C ILE A 722 -12.52 25.00 -20.41
N GLN A 723 -13.86 25.03 -20.28
CA GLN A 723 -14.74 23.89 -20.58
C GLN A 723 -14.64 23.38 -22.02
N LYS A 724 -14.15 24.20 -22.95
CA LYS A 724 -13.84 23.76 -24.33
C LYS A 724 -12.58 22.89 -24.40
N LYS A 725 -11.72 22.94 -23.38
CA LYS A 725 -10.47 22.15 -23.29
C LYS A 725 -10.63 20.91 -22.41
N GLU A 726 -11.26 21.05 -21.24
CA GLU A 726 -11.49 19.96 -20.28
C GLU A 726 -12.95 19.94 -19.79
N ALA A 727 -13.56 18.75 -19.71
CA ALA A 727 -14.92 18.57 -19.22
C ALA A 727 -14.98 17.61 -18.03
N PHE A 728 -15.92 17.85 -17.12
CA PHE A 728 -16.15 17.01 -15.94
C PHE A 728 -17.49 16.29 -16.03
N GLU A 729 -17.47 15.03 -15.61
CA GLU A 729 -18.60 14.11 -15.62
C GLU A 729 -18.94 13.64 -14.22
N VAL A 730 -20.22 13.54 -13.89
CA VAL A 730 -20.68 13.01 -12.59
C VAL A 730 -21.64 11.84 -12.79
N LEU A 731 -21.49 10.81 -11.96
CA LEU A 731 -22.45 9.73 -11.87
C LEU A 731 -23.69 10.22 -11.12
N ILE A 732 -24.82 10.36 -11.81
CA ILE A 732 -26.08 10.82 -11.20
C ILE A 732 -26.81 9.67 -10.52
N HIS A 733 -26.86 8.51 -11.17
CA HIS A 733 -27.60 7.36 -10.67
C HIS A 733 -27.00 6.04 -11.13
N GLY A 734 -26.99 5.03 -10.26
CA GLY A 734 -26.72 3.64 -10.63
C GLY A 734 -25.87 2.88 -9.63
N ARG A 735 -25.61 1.60 -9.89
CA ARG A 735 -24.84 0.73 -8.98
C ARG A 735 -23.35 0.81 -9.26
N ILE A 736 -22.55 1.16 -8.25
CA ILE A 736 -21.09 1.17 -8.37
C ILE A 736 -20.48 -0.20 -8.03
N PRO A 737 -19.49 -0.68 -8.82
CA PRO A 737 -18.58 -1.73 -8.40
C PRO A 737 -17.76 -1.29 -7.20
N VAL A 738 -17.99 -1.92 -6.04
CA VAL A 738 -17.32 -1.55 -4.78
C VAL A 738 -16.04 -2.35 -4.53
N MET A 739 -15.82 -3.44 -5.25
CA MET A 739 -14.62 -4.27 -5.12
C MET A 739 -14.39 -5.11 -6.37
N GLN A 740 -13.14 -5.15 -6.83
CA GLN A 740 -12.67 -6.08 -7.86
C GLN A 740 -11.68 -7.08 -7.24
N SER A 741 -11.81 -8.36 -7.55
CA SER A 741 -10.99 -9.41 -6.93
C SER A 741 -10.58 -10.50 -7.92
N THR A 742 -9.29 -10.87 -7.91
CA THR A 742 -8.74 -12.06 -8.58
C THR A 742 -9.24 -13.36 -7.97
N GLN A 743 -9.69 -13.34 -6.70
CA GLN A 743 -10.37 -14.48 -6.11
C GLN A 743 -11.80 -14.57 -6.63
N CYS A 744 -12.15 -15.75 -7.15
CA CYS A 744 -13.50 -16.07 -7.58
C CYS A 744 -14.27 -16.77 -6.44
N LEU A 745 -15.38 -16.18 -5.99
CA LEU A 745 -16.24 -16.76 -4.95
C LEU A 745 -16.74 -18.17 -5.30
N LYS A 746 -17.10 -18.44 -6.57
CA LYS A 746 -17.49 -19.80 -7.00
C LYS A 746 -16.37 -20.80 -6.80
N LYS A 747 -15.13 -20.41 -7.11
CA LYS A 747 -13.96 -21.29 -6.90
C LYS A 747 -13.66 -21.46 -5.41
N THR A 748 -13.79 -20.40 -4.62
CA THR A 748 -13.63 -20.45 -3.15
C THR A 748 -14.65 -21.38 -2.49
N THR A 749 -15.86 -21.48 -3.03
CA THR A 749 -16.91 -22.38 -2.52
C THR A 749 -16.87 -23.78 -3.13
N GLY A 750 -15.99 -24.06 -4.10
CA GLY A 750 -15.84 -25.37 -4.74
C GLY A 750 -16.77 -25.63 -5.93
N HIS A 751 -17.38 -24.59 -6.50
CA HIS A 751 -18.40 -24.65 -7.55
C HIS A 751 -17.95 -23.99 -8.88
N CYS A 752 -16.65 -24.00 -9.19
CA CYS A 752 -16.19 -23.44 -10.47
C CYS A 752 -16.64 -24.32 -11.65
N ASN A 753 -17.54 -23.79 -12.48
CA ASN A 753 -18.02 -24.38 -13.73
C ASN A 753 -17.50 -23.64 -14.98
N LYS A 754 -16.59 -22.66 -14.81
CA LYS A 754 -16.01 -21.81 -15.86
C LYS A 754 -17.04 -20.97 -16.66
N THR A 755 -18.22 -20.71 -16.11
CA THR A 755 -19.22 -19.83 -16.73
C THR A 755 -19.36 -18.53 -15.95
N SER A 756 -19.45 -17.42 -16.68
CA SER A 756 -19.82 -16.13 -16.12
C SER A 756 -21.30 -16.16 -15.72
N GLU A 757 -21.59 -15.75 -14.49
CA GLU A 757 -22.94 -15.66 -13.94
C GLU A 757 -22.99 -14.65 -12.79
N GLU A 758 -24.21 -14.25 -12.43
CA GLU A 758 -24.51 -13.45 -11.25
C GLU A 758 -24.77 -14.33 -10.03
N ILE A 759 -24.15 -13.96 -8.92
CA ILE A 759 -24.35 -14.56 -7.59
C ILE A 759 -24.54 -13.43 -6.56
N TRP A 760 -24.94 -13.76 -5.33
CA TRP A 760 -25.15 -12.77 -4.28
C TRP A 760 -24.29 -13.08 -3.07
N LEU A 761 -23.69 -12.04 -2.51
CA LEU A 761 -23.04 -12.08 -1.21
C LEU A 761 -23.99 -11.51 -0.16
N GLU A 762 -24.43 -12.34 0.79
CA GLU A 762 -25.35 -11.95 1.86
C GLU A 762 -24.59 -11.83 3.19
N ASP A 763 -24.72 -10.68 3.85
CA ASP A 763 -24.10 -10.45 5.16
C ASP A 763 -24.97 -10.95 6.34
N LYS A 764 -24.47 -10.79 7.56
CA LYS A 764 -25.20 -11.17 8.78
C LYS A 764 -26.48 -10.36 9.05
N LYS A 765 -26.63 -9.18 8.44
CA LYS A 765 -27.81 -8.30 8.54
C LYS A 765 -28.82 -8.58 7.42
N GLY A 766 -28.52 -9.49 6.50
CA GLY A 766 -29.37 -9.82 5.35
C GLY A 766 -29.25 -8.87 4.17
N ARG A 767 -28.27 -7.94 4.18
CA ARG A 767 -27.95 -7.12 3.00
C ARG A 767 -27.35 -8.02 1.92
N LYS A 768 -27.73 -7.79 0.67
CA LYS A 768 -27.32 -8.60 -0.49
C LYS A 768 -26.55 -7.75 -1.48
N LEU A 769 -25.28 -8.08 -1.66
CA LEU A 769 -24.41 -7.46 -2.66
C LEU A 769 -24.42 -8.34 -3.93
N PRO A 770 -24.84 -7.82 -5.09
CA PRO A 770 -24.68 -8.53 -6.35
C PRO A 770 -23.20 -8.77 -6.65
N VAL A 771 -22.89 -9.90 -7.28
CA VAL A 771 -21.53 -10.23 -7.70
C VAL A 771 -21.59 -10.80 -9.11
N THR A 772 -20.87 -10.16 -10.04
CA THR A 772 -20.67 -10.69 -11.39
C THR A 772 -19.36 -11.45 -11.45
N THR A 773 -19.41 -12.66 -12.01
CA THR A 773 -18.22 -13.49 -12.21
C THR A 773 -17.77 -13.39 -13.66
N HIS A 774 -16.52 -13.01 -13.91
CA HIS A 774 -15.96 -12.84 -15.25
C HIS A 774 -14.95 -13.96 -15.52
N CYS A 775 -15.40 -15.03 -16.17
CA CYS A 775 -14.61 -16.25 -16.32
C CYS A 775 -13.48 -16.17 -17.35
N ARG A 776 -13.50 -15.21 -18.28
CA ARG A 776 -12.45 -15.01 -19.28
C ARG A 776 -11.10 -14.69 -18.63
N GLU A 777 -11.12 -13.88 -17.58
CA GLU A 777 -9.92 -13.45 -16.83
C GLU A 777 -9.99 -13.85 -15.33
N CYS A 778 -10.98 -14.66 -14.97
CA CYS A 778 -11.16 -15.28 -13.66
C CYS A 778 -11.16 -14.30 -12.48
N TYR A 779 -11.92 -13.20 -12.59
CA TYR A 779 -12.14 -12.24 -11.51
C TYR A 779 -13.63 -12.08 -11.17
N ASN A 780 -13.89 -11.43 -10.05
CA ASN A 780 -15.22 -11.02 -9.60
C ASN A 780 -15.31 -9.49 -9.51
N LEU A 781 -16.47 -8.93 -9.86
CA LEU A 781 -16.88 -7.61 -9.40
C LEU A 781 -17.98 -7.77 -8.36
N ILE A 782 -17.81 -7.12 -7.21
CA ILE A 782 -18.83 -7.03 -6.17
C ILE A 782 -19.44 -5.63 -6.27
N TRP A 783 -20.75 -5.57 -6.35
CA TRP A 783 -21.54 -4.35 -6.52
C TRP A 783 -22.18 -3.96 -5.20
N GLN A 784 -22.43 -2.67 -5.01
CA GLN A 784 -23.21 -2.17 -3.89
C GLN A 784 -24.65 -2.73 -3.87
N ASP A 785 -25.26 -2.79 -2.69
CA ASP A 785 -26.59 -3.37 -2.45
C ASP A 785 -27.75 -2.48 -2.92
N LYS A 786 -27.58 -1.16 -2.88
CA LYS A 786 -28.51 -0.16 -3.42
C LYS A 786 -27.83 0.74 -4.46
N PRO A 787 -28.54 1.23 -5.49
CA PRO A 787 -28.01 2.24 -6.41
C PRO A 787 -27.65 3.53 -5.68
N TYR A 788 -26.56 4.17 -6.12
CA TYR A 788 -26.17 5.52 -5.74
C TYR A 788 -27.09 6.49 -6.45
N ASN A 789 -27.41 7.61 -5.81
CA ASN A 789 -28.41 8.53 -6.32
C ASN A 789 -28.18 9.97 -5.85
N LEU A 790 -27.78 10.84 -6.79
CA LEU A 790 -27.68 12.29 -6.58
C LEU A 790 -28.97 13.04 -6.88
N ILE A 791 -29.97 12.42 -7.50
CA ILE A 791 -31.22 13.11 -7.84
C ILE A 791 -31.87 13.63 -6.56
N GLY A 792 -32.05 14.95 -6.47
CA GLY A 792 -32.57 15.66 -5.30
C GLY A 792 -31.51 16.19 -4.32
N GLU A 793 -30.21 15.99 -4.57
CA GLU A 793 -29.15 16.70 -3.83
C GLU A 793 -28.97 18.14 -4.33
N ASP A 794 -28.19 18.95 -3.61
CA ASP A 794 -27.79 20.28 -4.08
C ASP A 794 -26.51 20.19 -4.92
N LEU A 795 -26.66 20.33 -6.23
CA LEU A 795 -25.53 20.39 -7.17
C LEU A 795 -25.22 21.83 -7.64
N THR A 796 -25.93 22.85 -7.13
CA THR A 796 -25.90 24.21 -7.66
C THR A 796 -24.50 24.82 -7.77
N GLY A 797 -23.65 24.58 -6.76
CA GLY A 797 -22.26 25.05 -6.77
C GLY A 797 -21.36 24.37 -7.82
N SER A 798 -21.69 23.15 -8.26
CA SER A 798 -20.88 22.34 -9.17
C SER A 798 -21.37 22.35 -10.62
N ILE A 799 -22.65 22.66 -10.88
CA ILE A 799 -23.24 22.78 -12.23
C ILE A 799 -22.41 23.65 -13.18
N PRO A 800 -21.84 24.80 -12.76
CA PRO A 800 -21.05 25.63 -13.68
C PRO A 800 -19.86 24.89 -14.28
N TYR A 801 -19.42 23.79 -13.66
CA TYR A 801 -18.21 23.06 -13.99
C TYR A 801 -18.49 21.64 -14.51
N VAL A 802 -19.55 21.00 -14.04
CA VAL A 802 -19.93 19.61 -14.39
C VAL A 802 -21.13 19.64 -15.33
N THR A 803 -20.92 19.19 -16.56
CA THR A 803 -21.91 19.29 -17.65
C THR A 803 -22.24 17.95 -18.27
N ARG A 804 -21.53 16.88 -17.90
CA ARG A 804 -21.81 15.51 -18.35
C ARG A 804 -22.41 14.69 -17.21
N HIS A 805 -23.57 14.11 -17.44
CA HIS A 805 -24.33 13.35 -16.44
C HIS A 805 -24.43 11.89 -16.85
N ARG A 806 -23.77 11.00 -16.09
CA ARG A 806 -23.77 9.55 -16.34
C ARG A 806 -24.83 8.84 -15.52
N PHE A 807 -25.46 7.85 -16.14
CA PHE A 807 -26.44 6.95 -15.55
C PHE A 807 -26.00 5.51 -15.78
N ASP A 808 -25.76 4.77 -14.71
CA ASP A 808 -25.36 3.37 -14.76
C ASP A 808 -26.57 2.46 -14.59
N LEU A 809 -26.87 1.66 -15.62
CA LEU A 809 -28.12 0.91 -15.71
C LEU A 809 -28.00 -0.52 -15.17
N PHE A 810 -26.93 -0.89 -14.47
CA PHE A 810 -26.76 -2.25 -13.96
C PHE A 810 -27.95 -2.66 -13.05
N HIS A 811 -28.58 -3.80 -13.36
CA HIS A 811 -29.82 -4.30 -12.73
C HIS A 811 -31.06 -3.38 -12.82
N MET A 812 -31.11 -2.42 -13.76
CA MET A 812 -32.30 -1.59 -13.97
C MET A 812 -33.21 -2.14 -15.08
N SER A 813 -34.51 -2.21 -14.78
CA SER A 813 -35.58 -2.48 -15.75
C SER A 813 -35.98 -1.23 -16.53
N GLU A 814 -36.69 -1.40 -17.65
CA GLU A 814 -37.21 -0.28 -18.45
C GLU A 814 -38.10 0.67 -17.62
N LYS A 815 -38.88 0.10 -16.69
CA LYS A 815 -39.73 0.88 -15.77
C LYS A 815 -38.89 1.76 -14.84
N GLU A 816 -37.86 1.19 -14.21
CA GLU A 816 -36.97 1.92 -13.31
C GLU A 816 -36.16 3.00 -14.06
N ILE A 817 -35.74 2.72 -15.30
CA ILE A 817 -35.10 3.70 -16.17
C ILE A 817 -36.04 4.89 -16.41
N LYS A 818 -37.33 4.62 -16.71
CA LYS A 818 -38.32 5.68 -16.89
C LYS A 818 -38.52 6.53 -15.63
N GLU A 819 -38.73 5.89 -14.48
CA GLU A 819 -38.93 6.60 -13.21
C GLU A 819 -37.72 7.47 -12.82
N MET A 820 -36.50 6.96 -13.05
CA MET A 820 -35.27 7.70 -12.80
C MET A 820 -35.14 8.95 -13.70
N LYS A 821 -35.45 8.83 -14.99
CA LYS A 821 -35.46 9.96 -15.93
C LYS A 821 -36.49 11.02 -15.53
N ASP A 822 -37.72 10.62 -15.20
CA ASP A 822 -38.79 11.54 -14.84
C ASP A 822 -38.39 12.36 -13.60
N ARG A 823 -37.80 11.71 -12.59
CA ARG A 823 -37.25 12.40 -11.40
C ARG A 823 -36.10 13.33 -11.74
N TYR A 824 -35.18 12.90 -12.60
CA TYR A 824 -34.06 13.73 -13.02
C TYR A 824 -34.53 14.99 -13.75
N LEU A 825 -35.52 14.89 -14.65
CA LEU A 825 -36.06 16.03 -15.38
C LEU A 825 -36.70 17.05 -14.42
N ILE A 826 -37.48 16.59 -13.44
CA ILE A 826 -38.05 17.46 -12.39
C ILE A 826 -36.93 18.16 -11.61
N TRP A 827 -35.87 17.43 -11.24
CA TRP A 827 -34.75 18.00 -10.51
C TRP A 827 -33.96 19.01 -11.35
N GLN A 828 -33.76 18.74 -12.64
CA GLN A 828 -33.15 19.66 -13.60
C GLN A 828 -33.99 20.92 -13.82
N GLU A 829 -35.32 20.80 -13.92
CA GLU A 829 -36.25 21.95 -14.00
C GLU A 829 -36.17 22.83 -12.74
N ASN A 830 -35.92 22.20 -11.59
CA ASN A 830 -35.65 22.87 -10.32
C ASN A 830 -34.18 23.30 -10.17
N HIS A 831 -33.43 23.42 -11.27
CA HIS A 831 -32.04 23.89 -11.30
C HIS A 831 -31.10 23.09 -10.39
N PHE A 832 -31.37 21.80 -10.23
CA PHE A 832 -30.64 20.86 -9.39
C PHE A 832 -30.52 21.30 -7.92
N MET A 833 -31.54 21.99 -7.40
CA MET A 833 -31.66 22.33 -5.99
C MET A 833 -32.08 21.12 -5.15
N CYS A 834 -31.75 21.15 -3.86
CA CYS A 834 -32.10 20.10 -2.90
C CYS A 834 -33.63 19.91 -2.76
N ASP A 835 -34.07 18.65 -2.78
CA ASP A 835 -35.43 18.27 -2.41
C ASP A 835 -35.49 17.97 -0.90
N LEU A 836 -36.16 18.83 -0.13
CA LEU A 836 -36.31 18.75 1.33
C LEU A 836 -37.01 17.46 1.83
N GLN A 837 -37.54 16.62 0.93
CA GLN A 837 -38.19 15.34 1.27
C GLN A 837 -37.29 14.10 1.14
N LYS A 838 -36.01 14.25 0.79
CA LYS A 838 -35.08 13.11 0.73
C LYS A 838 -34.78 12.59 2.16
N ASP A 839 -34.82 11.27 2.33
CA ASP A 839 -34.57 10.59 3.62
C ASP A 839 -33.12 10.87 4.10
N ASP A 840 -32.96 11.30 5.36
CA ASP A 840 -31.74 11.91 5.97
C ASP A 840 -30.45 11.04 5.93
N THR A 841 -30.51 9.82 5.40
CA THR A 841 -29.47 8.79 5.57
C THR A 841 -28.50 8.62 4.40
N GLU A 842 -28.66 9.34 3.28
CA GLU A 842 -27.87 9.14 2.04
C GLU A 842 -27.21 10.43 1.48
N HIS A 843 -26.89 11.40 2.34
CA HIS A 843 -26.27 12.69 1.95
C HIS A 843 -24.74 12.63 1.74
N HIS A 844 -24.22 11.59 1.07
CA HIS A 844 -22.77 11.47 0.81
C HIS A 844 -22.20 12.67 0.04
N TRP A 845 -22.97 13.27 -0.87
CA TRP A 845 -22.55 14.47 -1.61
C TRP A 845 -22.31 15.68 -0.70
N ASN A 846 -23.04 15.81 0.42
CA ASN A 846 -22.91 16.97 1.31
C ASN A 846 -21.73 16.83 2.28
N TYR A 847 -21.42 15.61 2.72
CA TYR A 847 -20.45 15.38 3.78
C TYR A 847 -19.16 14.70 3.30
N GLY A 848 -19.16 14.12 2.11
CA GLY A 848 -18.05 13.34 1.57
C GLY A 848 -17.80 12.07 2.38
N ILE A 849 -16.62 11.51 2.22
CA ILE A 849 -16.14 10.37 3.01
C ILE A 849 -14.94 10.80 3.84
N GLU A 850 -14.98 10.41 5.12
CA GLU A 850 -13.90 10.64 6.07
C GLU A 850 -13.07 9.38 6.31
#